data_AF-A0A538MRR7-F1
#
_entry.id   AF-A0A538MRR7-F1
#
_cell.length_a   1.000
_cell.length_b   1.000
_cell.length_c   1.000
_cell.angle_alpha   90.00
_cell.angle_beta   90.00
_cell.angle_gamma   90.00
#
_symmetry.space_group_name_H-M   'P 1'
#
loop_
_entity.id
_entity.type
_entity.pdbx_description
1 polymer ?
#
loop_
_entity_poly.entity_id
_entity_poly.type
_entity_poly.pdbx_seq_one_letter_code
_entity_poly.pdbx_strand_id
1 'polypeptide(L)'
;MRSGRADELLDALTAALQRRERITLLAGSGLTSAVIPEVPGILDVADEYAANRPEAAILAAALAAVRLETGGRNIEAYLGYRRAFADIVKPSEFDLVAQQAVLRAYRPSDPGRSPLANQGGWQRVDATLGERLENDVESWDLPRGVRALGRLLVHGSVDFGRVLTTNFDPLIELAVRRAGGRAVTVRLGPDGSEPMLPVPDESIRVTHLHGYWRPETGRDRDRLLHDPEDLARNRPVFASRLARLLQRQRIVWVLGYSGWDAIFVAALAEAMAARPQMTVLWSLHHADKPAPAAWADLQTIPGDVTLYHGIDTDDLLPRLAERLGVHTPFRATEVRREWRHQRWERELISEPDTRPPDDPVTLLAQLDRRFGWEHVWSPDARSPYLVFWPVRLRTGPNVIHMAQALVAAALSARNARVVVCLDDFAVPEREARAREFGDAVAWWFSRIPDATPPEIRSLSDFIAMREDPETGAGPEGMLRPTRPWEIARELYGDRNPSVFRVLVAAKILPDIPLDELSENLPVILQALQRKNADRLLTPLTLFSFLQSLLNDRPTGSVVTLGGLDERALWELWRDTFDHDVNQVYNPRLISLGHDSLIVRWADAAGLRDHLEVARGLPGWDRQGGYFHWLIQNALLLPLYLSGTTLPRIGDYRMDSWAAARAALNGSPAVLEPIAEQISAFYLNPARSDRPLARDDCRS
;
A
#
# COMPACT_ATOMS: atom_id res chain seq x y z
N MET A 1 40.70 -23.09 -14.43
CA MET A 1 40.16 -21.76 -14.09
C MET A 1 39.39 -21.24 -15.29
N ARG A 2 38.06 -21.36 -15.31
CA ARG A 2 37.21 -20.80 -16.37
C ARG A 2 36.26 -19.79 -15.73
N SER A 3 36.54 -18.53 -15.98
CA SER A 3 35.63 -17.42 -15.75
C SER A 3 35.20 -16.94 -17.13
N GLY A 4 33.90 -16.82 -17.35
CA GLY A 4 33.33 -16.46 -18.64
C GLY A 4 32.45 -15.21 -18.56
N ARG A 5 32.17 -14.62 -19.73
CA ARG A 5 31.26 -13.47 -19.88
C ARG A 5 29.86 -13.92 -20.30
N ALA A 6 28.90 -12.99 -20.28
CA ALA A 6 27.51 -13.25 -20.67
C ALA A 6 27.35 -13.90 -22.05
N ASP A 7 28.14 -13.48 -23.05
CA ASP A 7 28.07 -14.06 -24.40
C ASP A 7 28.54 -15.52 -24.43
N GLU A 8 29.57 -15.87 -23.66
CA GLU A 8 30.07 -17.26 -23.56
C GLU A 8 29.05 -18.17 -22.86
N LEU A 9 28.36 -17.66 -21.84
CA LEU A 9 27.25 -18.37 -21.20
C LEU A 9 26.10 -18.59 -22.21
N LEU A 10 25.75 -17.55 -22.96
CA LEU A 10 24.69 -17.61 -23.95
C LEU A 10 25.03 -18.63 -25.06
N ASP A 11 26.28 -18.67 -25.53
CA ASP A 11 26.77 -19.66 -26.48
C ASP A 11 26.71 -21.09 -25.91
N ALA A 12 27.18 -21.28 -24.67
CA ALA A 12 27.17 -22.58 -23.99
C ALA A 12 25.74 -23.11 -23.80
N LEU A 13 24.82 -22.26 -23.33
CA LEU A 13 23.41 -22.60 -23.17
C LEU A 13 22.75 -22.89 -24.52
N THR A 14 22.97 -22.06 -25.53
CA THR A 14 22.43 -22.26 -26.88
C THR A 14 22.87 -23.62 -27.44
N ALA A 15 24.17 -23.95 -27.33
CA ALA A 15 24.72 -25.21 -27.83
C ALA A 15 24.17 -26.43 -27.08
N ALA A 16 24.09 -26.38 -25.75
CA ALA A 16 23.52 -27.45 -24.93
C ALA A 16 22.05 -27.72 -25.31
N LEU A 17 21.29 -26.65 -25.48
CA LEU A 17 19.86 -26.71 -25.79
C LEU A 17 19.58 -27.18 -27.22
N GLN A 18 20.37 -26.74 -28.20
CA GLN A 18 20.29 -27.25 -29.58
C GLN A 18 20.64 -28.74 -29.67
N ARG A 19 21.54 -29.23 -28.82
CA ARG A 19 21.86 -30.67 -28.69
C ARG A 19 20.81 -31.46 -27.90
N ARG A 20 19.73 -30.81 -27.46
CA ARG A 20 18.66 -31.38 -26.62
C ARG A 20 19.17 -31.97 -25.31
N GLU A 21 20.21 -31.38 -24.74
CA GLU A 21 20.68 -31.76 -23.41
C GLU A 21 19.71 -31.25 -22.35
N ARG A 22 19.41 -32.10 -21.37
CA ARG A 22 18.54 -31.73 -20.27
C ARG A 22 19.27 -30.86 -19.26
N ILE A 23 18.70 -29.71 -18.97
CA ILE A 23 19.23 -28.73 -18.01
C ILE A 23 18.36 -28.72 -16.76
N THR A 24 18.97 -28.92 -15.59
CA THR A 24 18.34 -28.54 -14.31
C THR A 24 18.61 -27.07 -14.06
N LEU A 25 17.56 -26.25 -14.02
CA LEU A 25 17.66 -24.84 -13.66
C LEU A 25 17.50 -24.70 -12.14
N LEU A 26 18.44 -24.01 -11.50
CA LEU A 26 18.27 -23.44 -10.17
C LEU A 26 18.15 -21.92 -10.30
N ALA A 27 16.98 -21.39 -9.94
CA ALA A 27 16.71 -19.96 -9.91
C ALA A 27 16.74 -19.41 -8.47
N GLY A 28 17.57 -18.40 -8.24
CA GLY A 28 17.63 -17.63 -6.98
C GLY A 28 16.90 -16.29 -7.06
N SER A 29 16.98 -15.54 -5.96
CA SER A 29 16.23 -14.28 -5.79
C SER A 29 16.60 -13.21 -6.81
N GLY A 30 17.81 -13.27 -7.37
CA GLY A 30 18.23 -12.35 -8.44
C GLY A 30 17.44 -12.50 -9.74
N LEU A 31 16.67 -13.58 -9.92
CA LEU A 31 15.76 -13.73 -11.06
C LEU A 31 14.50 -12.86 -10.92
N THR A 32 14.01 -12.65 -9.69
CA THR A 32 12.75 -11.95 -9.39
C THR A 32 12.96 -10.59 -8.70
N SER A 33 14.21 -10.21 -8.42
CA SER A 33 14.58 -9.03 -7.64
C SER A 33 14.11 -7.68 -8.20
N ALA A 34 13.78 -7.62 -9.49
CA ALA A 34 13.21 -6.42 -10.12
C ALA A 34 11.80 -6.07 -9.59
N VAL A 35 11.07 -7.04 -9.05
CA VAL A 35 9.69 -6.85 -8.54
C VAL A 35 9.45 -7.42 -7.15
N ILE A 36 10.22 -8.43 -6.73
CA ILE A 36 10.20 -8.99 -5.38
C ILE A 36 11.36 -8.38 -4.59
N PRO A 37 11.12 -7.82 -3.39
CA PRO A 37 12.20 -7.26 -2.58
C PRO A 37 13.26 -8.31 -2.25
N GLU A 38 14.53 -7.96 -2.46
CA GLU A 38 15.64 -8.73 -1.90
C GLU A 38 15.66 -8.62 -0.36
N VAL A 39 16.56 -9.35 0.30
CA VAL A 39 16.67 -9.38 1.77
C VAL A 39 16.59 -8.00 2.42
N PRO A 40 17.32 -6.96 1.98
CA PRO A 40 17.19 -5.62 2.59
C PRO A 40 15.75 -5.09 2.56
N GLY A 41 15.07 -5.23 1.43
CA GLY A 41 13.68 -4.80 1.29
C GLY A 41 12.69 -5.67 2.06
N ILE A 42 12.99 -6.95 2.29
CA ILE A 42 12.21 -7.81 3.21
C ILE A 42 12.36 -7.32 4.66
N LEU A 43 13.55 -6.88 5.07
CA LEU A 43 13.75 -6.28 6.39
C LEU A 43 12.96 -4.98 6.53
N ASP A 44 12.90 -4.16 5.47
CA ASP A 44 12.09 -2.95 5.46
C ASP A 44 10.59 -3.27 5.59
N VAL A 45 10.10 -4.33 4.95
CA VAL A 45 8.71 -4.82 5.12
C VAL A 45 8.48 -5.28 6.57
N ALA A 46 9.45 -5.95 7.19
CA ALA A 46 9.35 -6.36 8.59
C ALA A 46 9.34 -5.16 9.56
N ASP A 47 10.07 -4.09 9.23
CA ASP A 47 10.04 -2.83 9.99
C ASP A 47 8.69 -2.12 9.83
N GLU A 48 8.13 -2.10 8.62
CA GLU A 48 6.76 -1.60 8.36
C GLU A 48 5.71 -2.41 9.15
N TYR A 49 5.87 -3.74 9.20
CA TYR A 49 5.00 -4.61 9.99
C TYR A 49 5.02 -4.20 11.47
N ALA A 50 6.21 -4.03 12.04
CA ALA A 50 6.37 -3.66 13.45
C ALA A 50 5.87 -2.23 13.74
N ALA A 51 6.04 -1.30 12.80
CA ALA A 51 5.62 0.10 12.98
C ALA A 51 4.10 0.31 12.93
N ASN A 52 3.37 -0.59 12.28
CA ASN A 52 1.92 -0.46 12.09
C ASN A 52 1.09 -1.22 13.14
N ARG A 53 1.71 -1.84 14.15
CA ARG A 53 1.03 -2.58 15.22
C ARG A 53 1.37 -1.98 16.60
N PRO A 54 0.38 -1.46 17.36
CA PRO A 54 0.62 -0.82 18.67
C PRO A 54 1.33 -1.73 19.68
N GLU A 55 1.04 -3.04 19.62
CA GLU A 55 1.60 -4.09 20.48
C GLU A 55 3.04 -4.47 20.09
N ALA A 56 3.51 -4.03 18.91
CA ALA A 56 4.81 -4.39 18.36
C ALA A 56 5.91 -3.36 18.69
N ALA A 57 5.70 -2.45 19.65
CA ALA A 57 6.75 -1.53 20.10
C ALA A 57 8.01 -2.27 20.60
N ILE A 58 7.83 -3.42 21.26
CA ILE A 58 8.92 -4.30 21.71
C ILE A 58 9.61 -4.96 20.52
N LEU A 59 8.83 -5.43 19.55
CA LEU A 59 9.36 -6.00 18.31
C LEU A 59 10.17 -4.96 17.54
N ALA A 60 9.63 -3.76 17.33
CA ALA A 60 10.32 -2.66 16.64
C ALA A 60 11.66 -2.30 17.32
N ALA A 61 11.71 -2.26 18.65
CA ALA A 61 12.95 -2.04 19.40
C ALA A 61 13.95 -3.19 19.19
N ALA A 62 13.51 -4.44 19.20
CA ALA A 62 14.36 -5.60 18.96
C ALA A 62 14.90 -5.65 17.53
N LEU A 63 14.06 -5.34 16.53
CA LEU A 63 14.48 -5.23 15.13
C LEU A 63 15.52 -4.12 14.94
N ALA A 64 15.32 -2.97 15.57
CA ALA A 64 16.30 -1.88 15.57
C ALA A 64 17.63 -2.29 16.22
N ALA A 65 17.60 -3.02 17.34
CA ALA A 65 18.79 -3.56 17.98
C ALA A 65 19.54 -4.55 17.07
N VAL A 66 18.82 -5.47 16.41
CA VAL A 66 19.41 -6.40 15.45
C VAL A 66 20.11 -5.66 14.30
N ARG A 67 19.49 -4.59 13.75
CA ARG A 67 20.14 -3.78 12.70
C ARG A 67 21.42 -3.10 13.19
N LEU A 68 21.41 -2.58 14.42
CA LEU A 68 22.59 -1.97 15.04
C LEU A 68 23.72 -2.98 15.24
N GLU A 69 23.43 -4.16 15.79
CA GLU A 69 24.41 -5.23 16.04
C GLU A 69 25.02 -5.79 14.75
N THR A 70 24.20 -5.92 13.71
CA THR A 70 24.64 -6.52 12.44
C THR A 70 25.36 -5.52 11.54
N GLY A 71 25.19 -4.20 11.76
CA GLY A 71 26.00 -3.16 11.10
C GLY A 71 25.87 -3.16 9.57
N GLY A 72 24.67 -3.49 9.04
CA GLY A 72 24.42 -3.57 7.59
C GLY A 72 24.69 -4.93 6.95
N ARG A 73 25.05 -5.96 7.72
CA ARG A 73 25.13 -7.35 7.25
C ARG A 73 23.73 -7.94 7.09
N ASN A 74 23.11 -7.71 5.93
CA ASN A 74 21.69 -8.00 5.66
C ASN A 74 21.27 -9.46 5.93
N ILE A 75 22.12 -10.44 5.65
CA ILE A 75 21.80 -11.85 5.91
C ILE A 75 21.75 -12.14 7.42
N GLU A 76 22.70 -11.61 8.18
CA GLU A 76 22.70 -11.74 9.64
C GLU A 76 21.51 -11.00 10.26
N ALA A 77 21.19 -9.81 9.73
CA ALA A 77 20.02 -9.04 10.13
C ALA A 77 18.73 -9.82 9.88
N TYR A 78 18.60 -10.49 8.73
CA TYR A 78 17.46 -11.36 8.42
C TYR A 78 17.31 -12.53 9.39
N LEU A 79 18.40 -13.21 9.74
CA LEU A 79 18.38 -14.27 10.75
C LEU A 79 18.02 -13.72 12.14
N GLY A 80 18.53 -12.53 12.50
CA GLY A 80 18.16 -11.85 13.74
C GLY A 80 16.68 -11.44 13.76
N TYR A 81 16.14 -10.95 12.64
CA TYR A 81 14.72 -10.59 12.50
C TYR A 81 13.84 -11.84 12.68
N ARG A 82 14.18 -12.95 12.02
CA ARG A 82 13.43 -14.22 12.18
C ARG A 82 13.38 -14.68 13.63
N ARG A 83 14.50 -14.57 14.37
CA ARG A 83 14.56 -14.87 15.82
C ARG A 83 13.70 -13.90 16.63
N ALA A 84 13.84 -12.59 16.40
CA ALA A 84 13.04 -11.58 17.10
C ALA A 84 11.53 -11.79 16.91
N PHE A 85 11.08 -12.15 15.69
CA PHE A 85 9.69 -12.51 15.45
C PHE A 85 9.26 -13.78 16.19
N ALA A 86 10.12 -14.80 16.21
CA ALA A 86 9.83 -16.05 16.94
C ALA A 86 9.73 -15.82 18.46
N ASP A 87 10.60 -14.97 19.02
CA ASP A 87 10.72 -14.73 20.46
C ASP A 87 9.66 -13.76 21.00
N ILE A 88 9.31 -12.73 20.23
CA ILE A 88 8.46 -11.62 20.70
C ILE A 88 7.01 -11.77 20.27
N VAL A 89 6.78 -12.31 19.07
CA VAL A 89 5.43 -12.54 18.53
C VAL A 89 5.21 -14.03 18.33
N LYS A 90 5.16 -14.52 17.08
CA LYS A 90 5.17 -15.94 16.74
C LYS A 90 5.97 -16.16 15.45
N PRO A 91 6.59 -17.34 15.26
CA PRO A 91 7.34 -17.64 14.04
C PRO A 91 6.53 -17.49 12.74
N SER A 92 5.20 -17.72 12.80
CA SER A 92 4.27 -17.58 11.67
C SER A 92 3.98 -16.13 11.29
N GLU A 93 4.22 -15.15 12.17
CA GLU A 93 3.96 -13.74 11.85
C GLU A 93 4.93 -13.20 10.80
N PHE A 94 6.15 -13.75 10.74
CA PHE A 94 7.08 -13.41 9.68
C PHE A 94 6.59 -13.92 8.30
N ASP A 95 5.71 -14.92 8.25
CA ASP A 95 5.12 -15.36 6.99
C ASP A 95 4.20 -14.27 6.39
N LEU A 96 3.61 -13.39 7.22
CA LEU A 96 2.88 -12.22 6.73
C LEU A 96 3.82 -11.22 6.05
N VAL A 97 5.02 -11.02 6.59
CA VAL A 97 6.05 -10.18 5.96
C VAL A 97 6.40 -10.73 4.58
N ALA A 98 6.59 -12.04 4.47
CA ALA A 98 6.87 -12.70 3.20
C ALA A 98 5.70 -12.58 2.22
N GLN A 99 4.46 -12.81 2.67
CA GLN A 99 3.25 -12.62 1.86
C GLN A 99 3.17 -11.19 1.33
N GLN A 100 3.34 -10.19 2.18
CA GLN A 100 3.31 -8.80 1.77
C GLN A 100 4.45 -8.45 0.81
N ALA A 101 5.64 -9.01 0.99
CA ALA A 101 6.74 -8.85 0.05
C ALA A 101 6.39 -9.43 -1.34
N VAL A 102 5.71 -10.58 -1.42
CA VAL A 102 5.22 -11.15 -2.69
C VAL A 102 4.11 -10.31 -3.30
N LEU A 103 3.13 -9.88 -2.51
CA LEU A 103 1.99 -9.09 -2.97
C LEU A 103 2.39 -7.73 -3.56
N ARG A 104 3.59 -7.21 -3.28
CA ARG A 104 4.15 -6.02 -3.96
C ARG A 104 4.28 -6.20 -5.49
N ALA A 105 4.37 -7.44 -5.98
CA ALA A 105 4.36 -7.77 -7.40
C ALA A 105 2.94 -7.97 -7.98
N TYR A 106 1.90 -7.96 -7.16
CA TYR A 106 0.50 -8.06 -7.60
C TYR A 106 -0.10 -6.66 -7.82
N ARG A 107 -0.37 -6.31 -9.08
CA ARG A 107 -0.83 -4.99 -9.55
C ARG A 107 -2.07 -5.12 -10.45
N PRO A 108 -3.26 -5.36 -9.86
CA PRO A 108 -4.48 -5.47 -10.64
C PRO A 108 -4.84 -4.15 -11.32
N SER A 109 -5.37 -4.24 -12.55
CA SER A 109 -5.82 -3.05 -13.29
C SER A 109 -7.02 -2.35 -12.66
N ASP A 110 -7.81 -3.09 -11.88
CA ASP A 110 -8.96 -2.61 -11.11
C ASP A 110 -8.90 -3.19 -9.69
N PRO A 111 -8.35 -2.44 -8.71
CA PRO A 111 -8.22 -2.91 -7.33
C PRO A 111 -9.55 -3.32 -6.68
N GLY A 112 -10.66 -2.63 -7.01
CA GLY A 112 -11.98 -2.90 -6.45
C GLY A 112 -12.64 -4.18 -6.95
N ARG A 113 -12.12 -4.77 -8.03
CA ARG A 113 -12.53 -6.09 -8.55
C ARG A 113 -11.49 -7.19 -8.32
N SER A 114 -10.34 -6.82 -7.77
CA SER A 114 -9.27 -7.79 -7.49
C SER A 114 -9.66 -8.72 -6.33
N PRO A 115 -9.01 -9.88 -6.20
CA PRO A 115 -9.21 -10.72 -5.03
C PRO A 115 -8.88 -10.03 -3.69
N LEU A 116 -8.10 -8.95 -3.72
CA LEU A 116 -7.73 -8.15 -2.55
C LEU A 116 -8.69 -7.00 -2.24
N ALA A 117 -9.76 -6.81 -3.01
CA ALA A 117 -10.64 -5.62 -2.88
C ALA A 117 -11.15 -5.38 -1.45
N ASN A 118 -11.38 -6.46 -0.69
CA ASN A 118 -11.87 -6.41 0.68
C ASN A 118 -10.82 -6.81 1.72
N GLN A 119 -9.53 -6.91 1.33
CA GLN A 119 -8.47 -7.34 2.24
C GLN A 119 -7.85 -6.14 2.95
N GLY A 120 -7.82 -6.18 4.28
CA GLY A 120 -7.11 -5.20 5.08
C GLY A 120 -5.58 -5.35 4.96
N GLY A 121 -4.84 -4.25 5.17
CA GLY A 121 -3.38 -4.32 5.25
C GLY A 121 -2.93 -5.32 6.32
N TRP A 122 -1.90 -6.13 6.00
CA TRP A 122 -1.34 -7.15 6.90
C TRP A 122 -2.28 -8.31 7.28
N GLN A 123 -3.42 -8.46 6.59
CA GLN A 123 -4.25 -9.66 6.73
C GLN A 123 -3.57 -10.87 6.08
N ARG A 124 -3.73 -12.06 6.67
CA ARG A 124 -3.16 -13.30 6.14
C ARG A 124 -3.83 -13.70 4.83
N VAL A 125 -3.03 -14.15 3.87
CA VAL A 125 -3.52 -14.81 2.66
C VAL A 125 -3.66 -16.31 2.95
N ASP A 126 -4.89 -16.81 2.90
CA ASP A 126 -5.17 -18.25 2.99
C ASP A 126 -5.00 -18.96 1.63
N ALA A 127 -5.11 -20.30 1.60
CA ALA A 127 -4.97 -21.07 0.37
C ALA A 127 -5.93 -20.63 -0.74
N THR A 128 -7.19 -20.29 -0.40
CA THR A 128 -8.24 -19.97 -1.38
C THR A 128 -8.01 -18.60 -2.01
N LEU A 129 -7.71 -17.59 -1.19
CA LEU A 129 -7.37 -16.25 -1.66
C LEU A 129 -6.07 -16.29 -2.46
N GLY A 130 -5.05 -16.99 -1.96
CA GLY A 130 -3.78 -17.13 -2.65
C GLY A 130 -3.90 -17.81 -4.03
N GLU A 131 -4.74 -18.85 -4.15
CA GLU A 131 -5.04 -19.48 -5.44
C GLU A 131 -5.79 -18.52 -6.38
N ARG A 132 -6.78 -17.77 -5.88
CA ARG A 132 -7.47 -16.74 -6.68
C ARG A 132 -6.51 -15.66 -7.20
N LEU A 133 -5.56 -15.24 -6.37
CA LEU A 133 -4.53 -14.27 -6.76
C LEU A 133 -3.64 -14.82 -7.87
N GLU A 134 -3.17 -16.06 -7.73
CA GLU A 134 -2.36 -16.71 -8.75
C GLU A 134 -3.11 -17.02 -10.05
N ASN A 135 -4.43 -17.21 -9.99
CA ASN A 135 -5.28 -17.39 -11.16
C ASN A 135 -5.54 -16.07 -11.89
N ASP A 136 -5.39 -14.94 -11.22
CA ASP A 136 -5.36 -13.62 -11.86
C ASP A 136 -3.97 -13.31 -12.44
N VAL A 137 -3.53 -14.17 -13.36
CA VAL A 137 -2.18 -14.19 -13.96
C VAL A 137 -1.81 -12.83 -14.58
N GLU A 138 -2.80 -12.12 -15.11
CA GLU A 138 -2.54 -10.86 -15.83
C GLU A 138 -2.18 -9.69 -14.91
N SER A 139 -2.59 -9.77 -13.64
CA SER A 139 -2.35 -8.73 -12.63
C SER A 139 -0.98 -8.84 -11.97
N TRP A 140 -0.18 -9.87 -12.24
CA TRP A 140 1.18 -9.98 -11.71
C TRP A 140 2.20 -9.33 -12.63
N ASP A 141 3.06 -8.50 -12.05
CA ASP A 141 4.23 -7.96 -12.73
C ASP A 141 5.31 -9.04 -12.84
N LEU A 142 5.76 -9.29 -14.06
CA LEU A 142 6.80 -10.28 -14.36
C LEU A 142 8.01 -9.58 -14.99
N PRO A 143 9.23 -9.70 -14.41
CA PRO A 143 10.46 -9.22 -15.03
C PRO A 143 10.64 -9.74 -16.45
N ARG A 144 11.37 -9.02 -17.30
CA ARG A 144 11.51 -9.38 -18.72
C ARG A 144 12.14 -10.77 -18.88
N GLY A 145 13.12 -11.09 -18.04
CA GLY A 145 13.79 -12.38 -17.97
C GLY A 145 12.84 -13.48 -17.54
N VAL A 146 12.03 -13.26 -16.50
CA VAL A 146 11.02 -14.22 -16.02
C VAL A 146 9.97 -14.52 -17.10
N ARG A 147 9.49 -13.49 -17.82
CA ARG A 147 8.60 -13.66 -18.98
C ARG A 147 9.23 -14.52 -20.07
N ALA A 148 10.50 -14.26 -20.41
CA ALA A 148 11.24 -15.03 -21.40
C ALA A 148 11.48 -16.48 -20.93
N LEU A 149 11.80 -16.69 -19.65
CA LEU A 149 11.94 -18.01 -19.06
C LEU A 149 10.65 -18.82 -19.16
N GLY A 150 9.50 -18.25 -18.83
CA GLY A 150 8.21 -18.93 -18.99
C GLY A 150 7.97 -19.41 -20.44
N ARG A 151 8.32 -18.58 -21.43
CA ARG A 151 8.23 -18.94 -22.85
C ARG A 151 9.24 -20.02 -23.25
N LEU A 152 10.49 -19.93 -22.76
CA LEU A 152 11.52 -20.95 -22.97
C LEU A 152 11.09 -22.32 -22.40
N LEU A 153 10.44 -22.32 -21.24
CA LEU A 153 9.94 -23.54 -20.60
C LEU A 153 8.77 -24.18 -21.36
N VAL A 154 7.87 -23.37 -21.95
CA VAL A 154 6.65 -23.87 -22.62
C VAL A 154 6.83 -24.14 -24.11
N HIS A 155 7.50 -23.24 -24.83
CA HIS A 155 7.62 -23.28 -26.30
C HIS A 155 9.03 -23.57 -26.79
N GLY A 156 10.03 -23.55 -25.89
CA GLY A 156 11.34 -24.03 -26.27
C GLY A 156 11.24 -25.47 -26.75
N SER A 157 11.99 -25.82 -27.79
CA SER A 157 12.29 -27.22 -28.14
C SER A 157 13.23 -27.87 -27.10
N VAL A 158 13.12 -27.42 -25.84
CA VAL A 158 14.09 -27.49 -24.78
C VAL A 158 13.48 -28.23 -23.61
N ASP A 159 14.14 -29.31 -23.20
CA ASP A 159 13.74 -30.08 -22.02
C ASP A 159 14.50 -29.55 -20.80
N PHE A 160 13.96 -28.50 -20.17
CA PHE A 160 14.33 -28.13 -18.80
C PHE A 160 13.77 -29.20 -17.87
N GLY A 161 14.52 -30.29 -17.69
CA GLY A 161 14.02 -31.47 -17.00
C GLY A 161 13.53 -31.22 -15.58
N ARG A 162 13.97 -30.13 -14.92
CA ARG A 162 13.45 -29.65 -13.63
C ARG A 162 13.80 -28.19 -13.39
N VAL A 163 12.87 -27.44 -12.80
CA VAL A 163 13.10 -26.09 -12.27
C VAL A 163 13.10 -26.16 -10.74
N LEU A 164 14.22 -25.79 -10.14
CA LEU A 164 14.40 -25.63 -8.70
C LEU A 164 14.50 -24.13 -8.39
N THR A 165 13.97 -23.68 -7.25
CA THR A 165 14.11 -22.29 -6.84
C THR A 165 14.24 -22.11 -5.33
N THR A 166 15.08 -21.16 -4.93
CA THR A 166 15.12 -20.68 -3.53
C THR A 166 14.13 -19.55 -3.28
N ASN A 167 13.42 -19.08 -4.31
CA ASN A 167 12.39 -18.07 -4.16
C ASN A 167 11.17 -18.69 -3.50
N PHE A 168 10.41 -17.89 -2.77
CA PHE A 168 9.11 -18.29 -2.23
C PHE A 168 7.95 -17.74 -3.06
N ASP A 169 8.21 -16.80 -3.97
CA ASP A 169 7.23 -16.18 -4.85
C ASP A 169 6.78 -17.09 -6.00
N PRO A 170 5.58 -16.86 -6.60
CA PRO A 170 5.01 -17.72 -7.64
C PRO A 170 5.37 -17.30 -9.08
N LEU A 171 6.34 -16.39 -9.28
CA LEU A 171 6.47 -15.69 -10.58
C LEU A 171 6.91 -16.61 -11.73
N ILE A 172 7.64 -17.70 -11.45
CA ILE A 172 8.02 -18.69 -12.46
C ILE A 172 6.77 -19.44 -12.96
N GLU A 173 5.92 -19.90 -12.05
CA GLU A 173 4.67 -20.58 -12.38
C GLU A 173 3.73 -19.67 -13.16
N LEU A 174 3.61 -18.41 -12.74
CA LEU A 174 2.81 -17.42 -13.43
C LEU A 174 3.32 -17.15 -14.84
N ALA A 175 4.64 -17.09 -15.04
CA ALA A 175 5.23 -16.92 -16.36
C ALA A 175 4.96 -18.13 -17.28
N VAL A 176 5.00 -19.35 -16.75
CA VAL A 176 4.61 -20.57 -17.47
C VAL A 176 3.13 -20.53 -17.86
N ARG A 177 2.24 -20.20 -16.93
CA ARG A 177 0.79 -20.07 -17.20
C ARG A 177 0.50 -19.00 -18.24
N ARG A 178 1.19 -17.85 -18.17
CA ARG A 178 1.08 -16.74 -19.13
C ARG A 178 1.64 -17.07 -20.51
N ALA A 179 2.58 -18.00 -20.58
CA ALA A 179 3.03 -18.60 -21.83
C ALA A 179 2.05 -19.65 -22.39
N GLY A 180 0.98 -19.98 -21.67
CA GLY A 180 -0.02 -20.98 -22.07
C GLY A 180 0.32 -22.41 -21.66
N GLY A 181 1.35 -22.61 -20.81
CA GLY A 181 1.69 -23.91 -20.25
C GLY A 181 0.99 -24.20 -18.93
N ARG A 182 1.21 -25.40 -18.38
CA ARG A 182 0.78 -25.78 -17.02
C ARG A 182 1.98 -25.81 -16.10
N ALA A 183 1.86 -25.18 -14.93
CA ALA A 183 2.86 -25.19 -13.88
C ALA A 183 2.34 -25.90 -12.64
N VAL A 184 3.17 -26.76 -12.05
CA VAL A 184 2.92 -27.40 -10.76
C VAL A 184 3.99 -26.95 -9.77
N THR A 185 3.52 -26.30 -8.70
CA THR A 185 4.33 -25.91 -7.55
C THR A 185 4.59 -27.14 -6.68
N VAL A 186 5.85 -27.36 -6.31
CA VAL A 186 6.27 -28.43 -5.40
C VAL A 186 7.07 -27.80 -4.28
N ARG A 187 6.50 -27.78 -3.08
CA ARG A 187 7.21 -27.34 -1.88
C ARG A 187 7.97 -28.53 -1.26
N LEU A 188 9.29 -28.41 -1.09
CA LEU A 188 10.05 -29.40 -0.34
C LEU A 188 9.72 -29.32 1.15
N GLY A 189 9.65 -30.46 1.83
CA GLY A 189 9.59 -30.52 3.29
C GLY A 189 10.89 -30.04 3.95
N PRO A 190 10.88 -29.73 5.26
CA PRO A 190 12.07 -29.29 5.99
C PRO A 190 13.19 -30.35 6.07
N ASP A 191 12.89 -31.60 5.71
CA ASP A 191 13.83 -32.72 5.58
C ASP A 191 14.24 -32.99 4.12
N GLY A 192 13.83 -32.14 3.18
CA GLY A 192 14.07 -32.29 1.74
C GLY A 192 13.21 -33.36 1.06
N SER A 193 12.10 -33.80 1.67
CA SER A 193 11.12 -34.68 1.00
C SER A 193 10.34 -33.95 -0.09
N GLU A 194 10.09 -34.62 -1.21
CA GLU A 194 9.08 -34.21 -2.19
C GLU A 194 7.72 -34.83 -1.79
N PRO A 195 6.62 -34.06 -1.77
CA PRO A 195 5.30 -34.63 -1.61
C PRO A 195 4.98 -35.60 -2.77
N MET A 196 4.40 -36.76 -2.44
CA MET A 196 3.93 -37.73 -3.43
C MET A 196 2.64 -37.24 -4.08
N LEU A 197 2.75 -36.31 -5.02
CA LEU A 197 1.63 -35.82 -5.82
C LEU A 197 1.76 -36.34 -7.27
N PRO A 198 0.70 -36.93 -7.84
CA PRO A 198 0.68 -37.22 -9.27
C PRO A 198 0.73 -35.90 -10.03
N VAL A 199 1.78 -35.71 -10.83
CA VAL A 199 1.93 -34.53 -11.69
C VAL A 199 1.34 -34.88 -13.05
N PRO A 200 0.37 -34.12 -13.58
CA PRO A 200 -0.18 -34.36 -14.90
C PRO A 200 0.93 -34.33 -15.96
N ASP A 201 0.85 -35.25 -16.92
CA ASP A 201 1.75 -35.26 -18.07
C ASP A 201 1.77 -33.85 -18.74
N GLU A 202 2.96 -33.42 -19.15
CA GLU A 202 3.25 -32.12 -19.78
C GLU A 202 3.29 -30.88 -18.85
N SER A 203 3.17 -31.05 -17.52
CA SER A 203 3.30 -29.92 -16.59
C SER A 203 4.75 -29.60 -16.23
N ILE A 204 5.11 -28.31 -16.21
CA ILE A 204 6.41 -27.83 -15.74
C ILE A 204 6.40 -27.82 -14.21
N ARG A 205 7.34 -28.55 -13.61
CA ARG A 205 7.48 -28.65 -12.15
C ARG A 205 8.43 -27.57 -11.63
N VAL A 206 7.92 -26.69 -10.78
CA VAL A 206 8.70 -25.67 -10.07
C VAL A 206 8.83 -26.09 -8.61
N THR A 207 10.05 -26.40 -8.19
CA THR A 207 10.32 -26.94 -6.84
C THR A 207 10.92 -25.88 -5.94
N HIS A 208 10.18 -25.47 -4.90
CA HIS A 208 10.59 -24.45 -3.94
C HIS A 208 11.36 -25.06 -2.76
N LEU A 209 12.60 -24.60 -2.59
CA LEU A 209 13.52 -25.11 -1.58
C LEU A 209 13.32 -24.47 -0.20
N HIS A 210 12.84 -23.22 -0.14
CA HIS A 210 12.74 -22.42 1.10
C HIS A 210 11.31 -22.22 1.60
N GLY A 211 10.35 -22.94 1.02
CA GLY A 211 8.93 -22.76 1.28
C GLY A 211 8.21 -21.97 0.18
N TYR A 212 6.94 -21.70 0.39
CA TYR A 212 6.07 -21.06 -0.61
C TYR A 212 5.25 -19.95 0.04
N TRP A 213 4.99 -18.86 -0.70
CA TRP A 213 4.42 -17.63 -0.14
C TRP A 213 3.01 -17.76 0.42
N ARG A 214 2.23 -18.77 0.01
CA ARG A 214 0.87 -19.02 0.48
C ARG A 214 0.68 -20.46 0.95
N PRO A 215 -0.34 -20.74 1.77
CA PRO A 215 -0.71 -22.12 2.06
C PRO A 215 -1.22 -22.87 0.83
N GLU A 216 -1.09 -24.20 0.88
CA GLU A 216 -1.75 -25.13 -0.03
C GLU A 216 -2.99 -25.72 0.64
N THR A 217 -4.05 -25.98 -0.13
CA THR A 217 -5.36 -26.39 0.36
C THR A 217 -5.25 -27.65 1.24
N GLY A 218 -5.76 -27.58 2.48
CA GLY A 218 -5.67 -28.68 3.45
C GLY A 218 -4.38 -28.70 4.28
N ARG A 219 -3.49 -27.71 4.11
CA ARG A 219 -2.27 -27.49 4.93
C ARG A 219 -2.17 -26.08 5.51
N ASP A 220 -3.30 -25.39 5.68
CA ASP A 220 -3.40 -24.00 6.18
C ASP A 220 -2.79 -23.75 7.59
N ARG A 221 -2.37 -24.80 8.30
CA ARG A 221 -1.82 -24.71 9.66
C ARG A 221 -0.29 -24.73 9.73
N ASP A 222 0.40 -24.97 8.61
CA ASP A 222 1.85 -25.07 8.59
C ASP A 222 2.52 -23.71 8.31
N ARG A 223 3.72 -23.53 8.86
CA ARG A 223 4.61 -22.40 8.54
C ARG A 223 4.86 -22.37 7.03
N LEU A 224 4.83 -21.19 6.41
CA LEU A 224 4.93 -21.04 4.95
C LEU A 224 6.38 -21.14 4.47
N LEU A 225 7.26 -20.43 5.18
CA LEU A 225 8.70 -20.45 4.92
C LEU A 225 9.42 -21.39 5.89
N HIS A 226 10.42 -22.10 5.38
CA HIS A 226 11.30 -22.89 6.24
C HIS A 226 12.10 -21.96 7.17
N ASP A 227 12.37 -22.44 8.38
CA ASP A 227 13.31 -21.73 9.25
C ASP A 227 14.74 -21.98 8.76
N PRO A 228 15.53 -20.93 8.50
CA PRO A 228 16.95 -21.10 8.21
C PRO A 228 17.70 -21.90 9.29
N GLU A 229 17.32 -21.77 10.56
CA GLU A 229 17.97 -22.52 11.65
C GLU A 229 17.58 -24.00 11.65
N ASP A 230 16.31 -24.32 11.36
CA ASP A 230 15.83 -25.72 11.24
C ASP A 230 16.51 -26.41 10.04
N LEU A 231 16.59 -25.69 8.92
CA LEU A 231 17.29 -26.11 7.71
C LEU A 231 18.78 -26.35 7.98
N ALA A 232 19.42 -25.46 8.75
CA ALA A 232 20.82 -25.64 9.13
C ALA A 232 21.03 -26.90 10.00
N ARG A 233 20.12 -27.20 10.94
CA ARG A 233 20.20 -28.42 11.77
C ARG A 233 20.01 -29.70 10.95
N ASN A 234 19.13 -29.69 9.96
CA ASN A 234 18.85 -30.83 9.09
C ASN A 234 19.70 -30.85 7.80
N ARG A 235 20.70 -29.96 7.68
CA ARG A 235 21.49 -29.73 6.47
C ARG A 235 22.02 -31.01 5.81
N PRO A 236 22.62 -31.99 6.52
CA PRO A 236 23.15 -33.18 5.86
C PRO A 236 22.08 -34.00 5.14
N VAL A 237 20.92 -34.17 5.78
CA VAL A 237 19.80 -34.94 5.21
C VAL A 237 19.22 -34.19 4.01
N PHE A 238 18.92 -32.89 4.19
CA PHE A 238 18.36 -32.07 3.12
C PHE A 238 19.30 -32.01 1.91
N ALA A 239 20.59 -31.76 2.13
CA ALA A 239 21.60 -31.67 1.08
C ALA A 239 21.70 -32.99 0.30
N SER A 240 21.74 -34.14 0.97
CA SER A 240 21.80 -35.43 0.29
C SER A 240 20.53 -35.76 -0.52
N ARG A 241 19.35 -35.36 -0.03
CA ARG A 241 18.11 -35.50 -0.80
C ARG A 241 18.10 -34.61 -2.04
N LEU A 242 18.53 -33.36 -1.90
CA LEU A 242 18.66 -32.43 -3.01
C LEU A 242 19.74 -32.89 -4.02
N ALA A 243 20.85 -33.45 -3.54
CA ALA A 243 21.90 -34.02 -4.38
C ALA A 243 21.34 -35.12 -5.30
N ARG A 244 20.48 -36.02 -4.78
CA ARG A 244 19.79 -37.05 -5.60
C ARG A 244 18.88 -36.46 -6.68
N LEU A 245 18.34 -35.25 -6.48
CA LEU A 245 17.57 -34.54 -7.51
C LEU A 245 18.50 -33.95 -8.58
N LEU A 246 19.61 -33.33 -8.16
CA LEU A 246 20.59 -32.72 -9.06
C LEU A 246 21.32 -33.77 -9.92
N GLN A 247 21.67 -34.92 -9.34
CA GLN A 247 22.38 -36.02 -9.99
C GLN A 247 21.66 -36.58 -11.24
N ARG A 248 20.36 -36.33 -11.41
CA ARG A 248 19.58 -36.87 -12.53
C ARG A 248 20.01 -36.28 -13.88
N GLN A 249 20.44 -35.02 -13.91
CA GLN A 249 20.84 -34.34 -15.14
C GLN A 249 22.35 -34.12 -15.23
N ARG A 250 22.85 -33.98 -16.46
CA ARG A 250 24.27 -33.73 -16.74
C ARG A 250 24.63 -32.25 -16.58
N ILE A 251 23.69 -31.34 -16.82
CA ILE A 251 23.91 -29.89 -16.77
C ILE A 251 23.07 -29.29 -15.64
N VAL A 252 23.71 -28.53 -14.76
CA VAL A 252 23.06 -27.71 -13.74
C VAL A 252 23.38 -26.25 -14.05
N TRP A 253 22.34 -25.45 -14.27
CA TRP A 253 22.47 -24.01 -14.46
C TRP A 253 21.97 -23.28 -13.22
N VAL A 254 22.87 -22.56 -12.55
CA VAL A 254 22.59 -21.75 -11.37
C VAL A 254 22.45 -20.29 -11.80
N LEU A 255 21.28 -19.70 -11.61
CA LEU A 255 20.93 -18.36 -12.06
C LEU A 255 20.43 -17.50 -10.90
N GLY A 256 21.00 -16.31 -10.70
CA GLY A 256 20.48 -15.35 -9.71
C GLY A 256 20.63 -15.78 -8.25
N TYR A 257 21.47 -16.79 -7.97
CA TYR A 257 21.72 -17.30 -6.62
C TYR A 257 23.04 -16.77 -6.05
N SER A 258 22.98 -16.14 -4.88
CA SER A 258 24.12 -15.48 -4.23
C SER A 258 24.96 -16.41 -3.35
N GLY A 259 24.56 -17.66 -3.15
CA GLY A 259 25.39 -18.64 -2.41
C GLY A 259 25.30 -18.56 -0.89
N TRP A 260 24.37 -17.79 -0.32
CA TRP A 260 24.28 -17.61 1.14
C TRP A 260 23.76 -18.85 1.88
N ASP A 261 22.94 -19.68 1.24
CA ASP A 261 22.50 -20.95 1.80
C ASP A 261 23.49 -22.08 1.47
N ALA A 262 24.17 -22.55 2.52
CA ALA A 262 25.15 -23.63 2.42
C ALA A 262 24.55 -24.98 2.02
N ILE A 263 23.23 -25.19 2.13
CA ILE A 263 22.58 -26.46 1.82
C ILE A 263 22.66 -26.78 0.34
N PHE A 264 22.34 -25.82 -0.53
CA PHE A 264 22.42 -26.05 -1.97
C PHE A 264 23.86 -26.34 -2.41
N VAL A 265 24.83 -25.60 -1.88
CA VAL A 265 26.23 -25.80 -2.28
C VAL A 265 26.74 -27.17 -1.83
N ALA A 266 26.39 -27.61 -0.62
CA ALA A 266 26.68 -28.96 -0.15
C ALA A 266 26.02 -30.03 -1.05
N ALA A 267 24.75 -29.83 -1.43
CA ALA A 267 24.05 -30.74 -2.33
C ALA A 267 24.69 -30.80 -3.73
N LEU A 268 25.13 -29.67 -4.25
CA LEU A 268 25.81 -29.57 -5.54
C LEU A 268 27.18 -30.28 -5.50
N ALA A 269 27.95 -30.07 -4.44
CA ALA A 269 29.22 -30.75 -4.20
C ALA A 269 29.05 -32.28 -4.17
N GLU A 270 28.07 -32.78 -3.40
CA GLU A 270 27.74 -34.21 -3.34
C GLU A 270 27.27 -34.73 -4.71
N ALA A 271 26.48 -33.96 -5.45
CA ALA A 271 26.01 -34.34 -6.78
C ALA A 271 27.14 -34.43 -7.82
N MET A 272 28.08 -33.49 -7.78
CA MET A 272 29.27 -33.49 -8.65
C MET A 272 30.20 -34.66 -8.31
N ALA A 273 30.48 -34.89 -7.03
CA ALA A 273 31.32 -36.00 -6.58
C ALA A 273 30.74 -37.37 -7.02
N ALA A 274 29.42 -37.52 -6.99
CA ALA A 274 28.73 -38.72 -7.45
C ALA A 274 28.68 -38.83 -9.00
N ARG A 275 28.83 -37.72 -9.74
CA ARG A 275 28.73 -37.68 -11.20
C ARG A 275 29.80 -36.76 -11.80
N PRO A 276 31.05 -37.25 -11.98
CA PRO A 276 32.18 -36.43 -12.44
C PRO A 276 32.01 -35.79 -13.83
N GLN A 277 31.05 -36.24 -14.65
CA GLN A 277 30.74 -35.65 -15.96
C GLN A 277 29.71 -34.50 -15.88
N MET A 278 29.31 -34.10 -14.66
CA MET A 278 28.40 -32.99 -14.44
C MET A 278 29.04 -31.67 -14.85
N THR A 279 28.29 -30.85 -15.59
CA THR A 279 28.65 -29.48 -15.96
C THR A 279 27.80 -28.51 -15.14
N VAL A 280 28.45 -27.60 -14.41
CA VAL A 280 27.80 -26.55 -13.63
C VAL A 280 28.10 -25.20 -14.28
N LEU A 281 27.04 -24.51 -14.69
CA LEU A 281 27.11 -23.14 -15.20
C LEU A 281 26.58 -22.23 -14.09
N TRP A 282 27.45 -21.46 -13.43
CA TRP A 282 27.03 -20.56 -12.35
C TRP A 282 27.04 -19.11 -12.82
N SER A 283 25.88 -18.45 -12.79
CA SER A 283 25.69 -17.08 -13.25
C SER A 283 25.56 -16.10 -12.08
N LEU A 284 26.52 -15.19 -11.94
CA LEU A 284 26.50 -14.08 -10.98
C LEU A 284 26.04 -12.79 -11.65
N HIS A 285 25.12 -12.07 -10.98
CA HIS A 285 24.50 -10.88 -11.54
C HIS A 285 25.49 -9.73 -11.77
N HIS A 286 26.30 -9.37 -10.76
CA HIS A 286 27.26 -8.28 -10.88
C HIS A 286 28.64 -8.78 -11.31
N ALA A 287 29.31 -7.99 -12.17
CA ALA A 287 30.68 -8.26 -12.59
C ALA A 287 31.66 -8.30 -11.39
N ASP A 288 31.44 -7.41 -10.43
CA ASP A 288 32.36 -7.17 -9.30
C ASP A 288 32.05 -8.03 -8.07
N LYS A 289 30.99 -8.87 -8.11
CA LYS A 289 30.69 -9.76 -7.00
C LYS A 289 31.78 -10.83 -6.89
N PRO A 290 32.42 -11.00 -5.71
CA PRO A 290 33.38 -12.07 -5.52
C PRO A 290 32.69 -13.41 -5.71
N ALA A 291 33.47 -14.41 -6.12
CA ALA A 291 33.00 -15.77 -6.17
C ALA A 291 32.42 -16.16 -4.78
N PRO A 292 31.30 -16.90 -4.70
CA PRO A 292 30.78 -17.38 -3.44
C PRO A 292 31.89 -18.09 -2.64
N ALA A 293 31.93 -17.96 -1.31
CA ALA A 293 33.00 -18.59 -0.51
C ALA A 293 33.13 -20.10 -0.81
N ALA A 294 32.00 -20.77 -1.02
CA ALA A 294 31.93 -22.19 -1.34
C ALA A 294 32.32 -22.54 -2.79
N TRP A 295 32.60 -21.55 -3.64
CA TRP A 295 33.10 -21.75 -5.00
C TRP A 295 34.46 -22.42 -5.02
N ALA A 296 35.35 -22.03 -4.09
CA ALA A 296 36.68 -22.63 -3.97
C ALA A 296 36.59 -24.13 -3.68
N ASP A 297 35.66 -24.54 -2.81
CA ASP A 297 35.45 -25.94 -2.45
C ASP A 297 34.93 -26.75 -3.65
N LEU A 298 33.98 -26.20 -4.41
CA LEU A 298 33.44 -26.86 -5.62
C LEU A 298 34.51 -27.11 -6.69
N GLN A 299 35.52 -26.25 -6.80
CA GLN A 299 36.61 -26.42 -7.75
C GLN A 299 37.53 -27.60 -7.43
N THR A 300 37.54 -28.08 -6.19
CA THR A 300 38.36 -29.23 -5.78
C THR A 300 37.71 -30.57 -6.16
N ILE A 301 36.45 -30.55 -6.57
CA ILE A 301 35.65 -31.75 -6.85
C ILE A 301 35.73 -32.08 -8.36
N PRO A 302 35.89 -33.36 -8.74
CA PRO A 302 35.84 -33.77 -10.14
C PRO A 302 34.52 -33.34 -10.82
N GLY A 303 34.62 -32.48 -11.83
CA GLY A 303 33.48 -31.90 -12.57
C GLY A 303 33.90 -30.67 -13.39
N ASP A 304 33.04 -30.19 -14.28
CA ASP A 304 33.28 -28.93 -15.02
C ASP A 304 32.41 -27.82 -14.43
N VAL A 305 33.02 -26.90 -13.67
CA VAL A 305 32.32 -25.77 -13.03
C VAL A 305 32.85 -24.48 -13.64
N THR A 306 31.98 -23.70 -14.28
CA THR A 306 32.32 -22.41 -14.89
C THR A 306 31.52 -21.29 -14.22
N LEU A 307 32.21 -20.24 -13.78
CA LEU A 307 31.60 -19.05 -13.20
C LEU A 307 31.47 -17.98 -14.28
N TYR A 308 30.28 -17.41 -14.39
CA TYR A 308 29.98 -16.34 -15.32
C TYR A 308 29.60 -15.09 -14.53
N HIS A 309 30.22 -13.96 -14.89
CA HIS A 309 30.04 -12.69 -14.21
C HIS A 309 29.23 -11.71 -15.06
N GLY A 310 28.58 -10.75 -14.41
CA GLY A 310 27.85 -9.68 -15.10
C GLY A 310 26.60 -10.17 -15.83
N ILE A 311 25.91 -11.18 -15.29
CA ILE A 311 24.75 -11.78 -15.92
C ILE A 311 23.47 -11.05 -15.52
N ASP A 312 22.97 -10.20 -16.41
CA ASP A 312 21.61 -9.67 -16.31
C ASP A 312 20.61 -10.67 -16.89
N THR A 313 19.66 -11.13 -16.06
CA THR A 313 18.65 -12.10 -16.49
C THR A 313 17.59 -11.48 -17.41
N ASP A 314 17.36 -10.17 -17.30
CA ASP A 314 16.44 -9.43 -18.16
C ASP A 314 17.03 -9.17 -19.56
N ASP A 315 18.33 -9.38 -19.75
CA ASP A 315 19.01 -9.41 -21.05
C ASP A 315 19.26 -10.85 -21.55
N LEU A 316 19.86 -11.71 -20.71
CA LEU A 316 20.31 -13.05 -21.09
C LEU A 316 19.14 -13.94 -21.57
N LEU A 317 18.05 -14.00 -20.81
CA LEU A 317 16.93 -14.91 -21.10
C LEU A 317 16.18 -14.53 -22.39
N PRO A 318 15.86 -13.24 -22.65
CA PRO A 318 15.31 -12.83 -23.94
C PRO A 318 16.25 -13.14 -25.11
N ARG A 319 17.56 -12.89 -24.99
CA ARG A 319 18.54 -13.21 -26.05
C ARG A 319 18.64 -14.71 -26.28
N LEU A 320 18.53 -15.52 -25.23
CA LEU A 320 18.49 -16.98 -25.36
C LEU A 320 17.21 -17.44 -26.08
N ALA A 321 16.06 -16.85 -25.76
CA ALA A 321 14.80 -17.13 -26.45
C ALA A 321 14.88 -16.76 -27.93
N GLU A 322 15.44 -15.59 -28.26
CA GLU A 322 15.67 -15.15 -29.64
C GLU A 322 16.55 -16.13 -30.42
N ARG A 323 17.69 -16.54 -29.86
CA ARG A 323 18.60 -17.51 -30.50
C ARG A 323 17.98 -18.88 -30.73
N LEU A 324 17.01 -19.26 -29.91
CA LEU A 324 16.28 -20.53 -30.03
C LEU A 324 15.01 -20.41 -30.88
N GLY A 325 14.74 -19.23 -31.47
CA GLY A 325 13.55 -18.99 -32.27
C GLY A 325 12.24 -18.99 -31.47
N VAL A 326 12.33 -18.85 -30.14
CA VAL A 326 11.16 -18.77 -29.27
C VAL A 326 10.65 -17.35 -29.28
N HIS A 327 9.47 -17.14 -29.87
CA HIS A 327 8.87 -15.81 -29.91
C HIS A 327 8.52 -15.33 -28.50
N THR A 328 9.24 -14.31 -28.03
CA THR A 328 8.85 -13.51 -26.88
C THR A 328 8.07 -12.31 -27.42
N PRO A 329 6.72 -12.30 -27.39
CA PRO A 329 5.97 -11.16 -27.88
C PRO A 329 6.39 -9.92 -27.09
N PHE A 330 7.00 -8.96 -27.78
CA PHE A 330 7.15 -7.60 -27.28
C PHE A 330 5.76 -6.99 -27.34
N ARG A 331 4.96 -7.15 -26.29
CA ARG A 331 3.64 -6.53 -26.28
C ARG A 331 3.87 -5.03 -26.22
N ALA A 332 3.58 -4.34 -27.32
CA ALA A 332 3.54 -2.88 -27.48
C ALA A 332 2.53 -2.17 -26.53
N THR A 333 2.03 -2.85 -25.50
CA THR A 333 1.57 -2.23 -24.25
C THR A 333 2.71 -1.60 -23.45
N GLU A 334 3.96 -1.69 -23.93
CA GLU A 334 5.10 -0.88 -23.49
C GLU A 334 5.11 0.55 -24.09
N VAL A 335 4.06 1.00 -24.78
CA VAL A 335 3.78 2.45 -24.87
C VAL A 335 3.18 2.89 -23.53
N ARG A 336 4.01 3.52 -22.68
CA ARG A 336 3.70 4.05 -21.33
C ARG A 336 3.26 3.01 -20.28
N ARG A 337 4.10 2.02 -19.97
CA ARG A 337 4.09 1.36 -18.64
C ARG A 337 5.50 1.17 -18.08
N GLU A 338 6.38 2.12 -18.37
CA GLU A 338 7.56 2.37 -17.56
C GLU A 338 7.09 2.75 -16.14
N TRP A 339 7.43 1.90 -15.16
CA TRP A 339 7.32 2.19 -13.72
C TRP A 339 5.94 2.59 -13.18
N ARG A 340 5.04 1.62 -12.95
CA ARG A 340 3.83 1.83 -12.11
C ARG A 340 4.14 1.60 -10.63
N HIS A 341 5.09 2.37 -10.10
CA HIS A 341 5.20 2.55 -8.66
C HIS A 341 4.05 3.48 -8.22
N GLN A 342 3.24 3.11 -7.23
CA GLN A 342 2.30 4.07 -6.58
C GLN A 342 3.03 5.31 -6.01
N ARG A 343 4.35 5.21 -5.78
CA ARG A 343 5.23 6.33 -5.48
C ARG A 343 5.48 7.24 -6.70
N TRP A 344 5.53 6.69 -7.91
CA TRP A 344 5.84 7.40 -9.15
C TRP A 344 4.59 7.87 -9.91
N GLU A 345 3.42 7.23 -9.77
CA GLU A 345 2.16 7.80 -10.28
C GLU A 345 1.73 9.06 -9.49
N ARG A 346 2.18 9.17 -8.22
CA ARG A 346 2.14 10.44 -7.46
C ARG A 346 3.27 11.41 -7.82
N GLU A 347 4.34 10.95 -8.49
CA GLU A 347 5.36 11.80 -9.13
C GLU A 347 4.99 12.17 -10.58
N LEU A 348 4.07 11.44 -11.22
CA LEU A 348 3.33 11.81 -12.43
C LEU A 348 2.18 12.78 -12.11
N ILE A 349 2.47 13.79 -11.29
CA ILE A 349 1.89 15.10 -11.54
C ILE A 349 2.72 15.73 -12.67
N SER A 350 2.72 15.08 -13.83
CA SER A 350 3.42 15.55 -15.03
C SER A 350 2.56 15.37 -16.28
N GLU A 351 1.25 15.60 -16.11
CA GLU A 351 0.48 16.25 -17.16
C GLU A 351 0.07 17.64 -16.64
N PRO A 352 1.02 18.59 -16.54
CA PRO A 352 0.82 19.90 -15.91
C PRO A 352 -0.18 20.80 -16.67
N ASP A 353 -0.74 20.29 -17.76
CA ASP A 353 -1.74 20.94 -18.61
C ASP A 353 -3.07 20.17 -18.67
N THR A 354 -3.26 19.13 -17.84
CA THR A 354 -4.55 18.45 -17.73
C THR A 354 -5.48 19.22 -16.82
N ARG A 355 -6.50 19.83 -17.44
CA ARG A 355 -7.63 20.42 -16.70
C ARG A 355 -8.34 19.33 -15.88
N PRO A 356 -8.91 19.67 -14.72
CA PRO A 356 -9.81 18.78 -14.00
C PRO A 356 -10.94 18.30 -14.92
N PRO A 357 -11.25 16.99 -14.96
CA PRO A 357 -12.26 16.43 -15.87
C PRO A 357 -13.65 17.00 -15.57
N ASP A 358 -14.52 17.18 -16.56
CA ASP A 358 -15.85 17.78 -16.34
C ASP A 358 -16.83 16.84 -15.60
N ASP A 359 -16.60 15.52 -15.69
CA ASP A 359 -17.38 14.51 -15.00
C ASP A 359 -16.97 14.36 -13.52
N PRO A 360 -17.90 14.49 -12.55
CA PRO A 360 -17.61 14.34 -11.12
C PRO A 360 -17.00 13.00 -10.72
N VAL A 361 -17.42 11.88 -11.33
CA VAL A 361 -16.91 10.54 -11.00
C VAL A 361 -15.45 10.43 -11.43
N THR A 362 -15.14 10.91 -12.63
CA THR A 362 -13.78 10.97 -13.17
C THR A 362 -12.91 11.92 -12.34
N LEU A 363 -13.44 13.06 -11.86
CA LEU A 363 -12.73 13.96 -10.94
C LEU A 363 -12.34 13.23 -9.65
N LEU A 364 -13.28 12.56 -9.00
CA LEU A 364 -13.02 11.81 -7.77
C LEU A 364 -11.96 10.72 -7.97
N ALA A 365 -11.99 10.02 -9.10
CA ALA A 365 -10.95 9.05 -9.46
C ALA A 365 -9.56 9.70 -9.66
N GLN A 366 -9.50 10.93 -10.19
CA GLN A 366 -8.23 11.67 -10.29
C GLN A 366 -7.75 12.17 -8.92
N LEU A 367 -8.66 12.57 -8.03
CA LEU A 367 -8.31 13.00 -6.67
C LEU A 367 -7.69 11.86 -5.86
N ASP A 368 -8.22 10.65 -6.01
CA ASP A 368 -7.63 9.44 -5.43
C ASP A 368 -6.21 9.19 -5.98
N ARG A 369 -6.10 9.05 -7.30
CA ARG A 369 -4.84 8.71 -7.96
C ARG A 369 -3.74 9.75 -7.72
N ARG A 370 -4.06 11.05 -7.82
CA ARG A 370 -3.06 12.14 -7.81
C ARG A 370 -2.78 12.66 -6.41
N PHE A 371 -3.79 12.76 -5.55
CA PHE A 371 -3.69 13.47 -4.27
C PHE A 371 -3.94 12.57 -3.04
N GLY A 372 -4.31 11.30 -3.26
CA GLY A 372 -4.47 10.29 -2.22
C GLY A 372 -5.78 10.36 -1.45
N TRP A 373 -6.83 10.91 -2.06
CA TRP A 373 -8.18 10.93 -1.51
C TRP A 373 -8.82 9.54 -1.62
N GLU A 374 -9.40 9.03 -0.54
CA GLU A 374 -10.05 7.72 -0.60
C GLU A 374 -11.53 7.87 -0.91
N HIS A 375 -12.09 6.96 -1.68
CA HIS A 375 -13.51 6.92 -1.96
C HIS A 375 -14.09 5.53 -1.71
N VAL A 376 -15.31 5.49 -1.18
CA VAL A 376 -16.09 4.27 -0.97
C VAL A 376 -17.43 4.47 -1.66
N TRP A 377 -17.73 3.60 -2.62
CA TRP A 377 -18.96 3.67 -3.41
C TRP A 377 -20.04 2.77 -2.80
N SER A 378 -21.25 3.32 -2.69
CA SER A 378 -22.43 2.51 -2.38
C SER A 378 -22.74 1.55 -3.54
N PRO A 379 -23.44 0.42 -3.30
CA PRO A 379 -23.82 -0.51 -4.37
C PRO A 379 -24.63 0.14 -5.50
N ASP A 380 -25.41 1.17 -5.19
CA ASP A 380 -26.25 1.92 -6.13
C ASP A 380 -25.60 3.24 -6.58
N ALA A 381 -24.27 3.33 -6.56
CA ALA A 381 -23.53 4.54 -6.86
C ALA A 381 -23.92 5.16 -8.22
N ARG A 382 -24.12 6.48 -8.20
CA ARG A 382 -24.43 7.35 -9.33
C ARG A 382 -23.51 8.56 -9.29
N SER A 383 -23.53 9.35 -10.37
CA SER A 383 -22.82 10.64 -10.38
C SER A 383 -23.28 11.51 -9.21
N PRO A 384 -22.36 12.07 -8.40
CA PRO A 384 -22.69 12.93 -7.27
C PRO A 384 -23.59 14.11 -7.65
N TYR A 385 -24.75 14.17 -7.02
CA TYR A 385 -25.68 15.29 -7.08
C TYR A 385 -25.64 16.14 -5.81
N LEU A 386 -25.32 15.54 -4.67
CA LEU A 386 -25.24 16.20 -3.37
C LEU A 386 -23.95 15.80 -2.65
N VAL A 387 -23.16 16.80 -2.25
CA VAL A 387 -22.04 16.66 -1.32
C VAL A 387 -22.53 17.04 0.07
N PHE A 388 -22.55 16.06 0.97
CA PHE A 388 -22.84 16.26 2.38
C PHE A 388 -21.55 16.36 3.18
N TRP A 389 -21.23 17.54 3.67
CA TRP A 389 -19.98 17.81 4.36
C TRP A 389 -20.22 18.15 5.84
N PRO A 390 -20.21 17.14 6.73
CA PRO A 390 -20.25 17.39 8.17
C PRO A 390 -18.96 18.04 8.66
N VAL A 391 -19.10 19.04 9.51
CA VAL A 391 -17.98 19.71 10.17
C VAL A 391 -18.33 19.93 11.63
N ARG A 392 -17.50 19.42 12.53
CA ARG A 392 -17.60 19.77 13.95
C ARG A 392 -16.98 21.14 14.20
N LEU A 393 -17.80 22.09 14.63
CA LEU A 393 -17.36 23.46 14.83
C LEU A 393 -16.49 23.55 16.10
N ARG A 394 -15.23 23.98 15.94
CA ARG A 394 -14.22 24.04 17.01
C ARG A 394 -13.47 25.38 17.00
N THR A 395 -12.15 25.35 17.24
CA THR A 395 -11.20 26.47 17.16
C THR A 395 -10.85 26.77 15.70
N GLY A 396 -11.76 27.48 15.03
CA GLY A 396 -11.58 28.08 13.71
C GLY A 396 -11.33 27.12 12.54
N PRO A 397 -11.38 27.64 11.30
CA PRO A 397 -10.98 26.92 10.10
C PRO A 397 -9.48 26.53 10.14
N ASN A 398 -9.08 25.52 9.36
CA ASN A 398 -7.70 25.04 9.26
C ASN A 398 -7.42 24.54 7.83
N VAL A 399 -6.18 24.18 7.52
CA VAL A 399 -5.79 23.77 6.15
C VAL A 399 -6.47 22.47 5.67
N ILE A 400 -6.89 21.58 6.59
CA ILE A 400 -7.65 20.37 6.22
C ILE A 400 -9.04 20.77 5.72
N HIS A 401 -9.71 21.70 6.41
CA HIS A 401 -10.97 22.27 5.95
C HIS A 401 -10.82 22.98 4.60
N MET A 402 -9.70 23.65 4.34
CA MET A 402 -9.41 24.24 3.03
C MET A 402 -9.38 23.17 1.94
N ALA A 403 -8.63 22.09 2.14
CA ALA A 403 -8.52 21.01 1.15
C ALA A 403 -9.90 20.38 0.86
N GLN A 404 -10.70 20.14 1.90
CA GLN A 404 -12.09 19.68 1.77
C GLN A 404 -12.97 20.68 1.02
N ALA A 405 -12.90 21.97 1.34
CA ALA A 405 -13.66 23.02 0.66
C ALA A 405 -13.34 23.09 -0.83
N LEU A 406 -12.07 22.99 -1.21
CA LEU A 406 -11.65 23.04 -2.61
C LEU A 406 -12.19 21.86 -3.41
N VAL A 407 -12.18 20.66 -2.84
CA VAL A 407 -12.80 19.47 -3.46
C VAL A 407 -14.31 19.62 -3.58
N ALA A 408 -14.98 20.10 -2.53
CA ALA A 408 -16.42 20.37 -2.56
C ALA A 408 -16.77 21.43 -3.61
N ALA A 409 -15.97 22.50 -3.71
CA ALA A 409 -16.12 23.55 -4.70
C ALA A 409 -15.94 23.01 -6.13
N ALA A 410 -14.95 22.15 -6.36
CA ALA A 410 -14.73 21.52 -7.66
C ALA A 410 -15.88 20.58 -8.07
N LEU A 411 -16.50 19.87 -7.12
CA LEU A 411 -17.73 19.11 -7.37
C LEU A 411 -18.91 20.04 -7.65
N SER A 412 -19.01 21.18 -6.96
CA SER A 412 -20.07 22.17 -7.20
C SER A 412 -20.01 22.81 -8.58
N ALA A 413 -18.81 23.07 -9.09
CA ALA A 413 -18.57 23.52 -10.45
C ALA A 413 -19.05 22.50 -11.51
N ARG A 414 -19.37 21.27 -11.08
CA ARG A 414 -19.86 20.17 -11.91
C ARG A 414 -21.29 19.77 -11.54
N ASN A 415 -22.07 20.74 -11.05
CA ASN A 415 -23.49 20.64 -10.72
C ASN A 415 -23.83 19.81 -9.47
N ALA A 416 -22.85 19.49 -8.61
CA ALA A 416 -23.16 18.91 -7.31
C ALA A 416 -23.56 20.03 -6.32
N ARG A 417 -24.72 19.91 -5.68
CA ARG A 417 -25.09 20.79 -4.56
C ARG A 417 -24.20 20.48 -3.37
N VAL A 418 -23.70 21.48 -2.65
CA VAL A 418 -22.90 21.27 -1.44
C VAL A 418 -23.66 21.76 -0.21
N VAL A 419 -23.80 20.90 0.80
CA VAL A 419 -24.35 21.24 2.11
C VAL A 419 -23.28 21.01 3.17
N VAL A 420 -22.83 22.10 3.78
CA VAL A 420 -21.95 22.09 4.95
C VAL A 420 -22.81 22.03 6.20
N CYS A 421 -22.68 20.93 6.94
CA CYS A 421 -23.47 20.65 8.12
C CYS A 421 -22.62 20.87 9.38
N LEU A 422 -22.88 21.95 10.10
CA LEU A 422 -22.14 22.31 11.30
C LEU A 422 -22.71 21.59 12.53
N ASP A 423 -21.91 20.70 13.12
CA ASP A 423 -22.11 20.23 14.49
C ASP A 423 -21.62 21.33 15.44
N ASP A 424 -22.56 22.18 15.86
CA ASP A 424 -22.37 23.37 16.68
C ASP A 424 -22.93 23.23 18.11
N PHE A 425 -23.22 21.98 18.52
CA PHE A 425 -23.61 21.69 19.90
C PHE A 425 -22.46 21.98 20.87
N ALA A 426 -22.80 22.56 22.02
CA ALA A 426 -21.86 22.93 23.08
C ALA A 426 -20.71 23.87 22.63
N VAL A 427 -20.91 24.64 21.55
CA VAL A 427 -19.93 25.62 21.06
C VAL A 427 -20.27 27.02 21.61
N PRO A 428 -19.39 27.65 22.41
CA PRO A 428 -19.55 29.05 22.81
C PRO A 428 -19.51 29.96 21.58
N GLU A 429 -20.33 31.02 21.59
CA GLU A 429 -20.41 31.99 20.49
C GLU A 429 -20.66 31.33 19.12
N ARG A 430 -21.50 30.29 19.09
CA ARG A 430 -21.76 29.44 17.92
C ARG A 430 -21.97 30.22 16.62
N GLU A 431 -22.75 31.30 16.67
CA GLU A 431 -23.06 32.10 15.48
C GLU A 431 -21.85 32.84 14.93
N ALA A 432 -21.00 33.38 15.81
CA ALA A 432 -19.78 34.07 15.41
C ALA A 432 -18.80 33.09 14.77
N ARG A 433 -18.63 31.91 15.38
CA ARG A 433 -17.78 30.84 14.83
C ARG A 433 -18.33 30.24 13.54
N ALA A 434 -19.64 30.09 13.41
CA ALA A 434 -20.28 29.61 12.19
C ALA A 434 -20.11 30.60 11.05
N ARG A 435 -20.30 31.91 11.30
CA ARG A 435 -19.96 32.97 10.35
C ARG A 435 -18.48 32.92 9.98
N GLU A 436 -17.61 32.78 10.98
CA GLU A 436 -16.18 32.72 10.75
C GLU A 436 -15.80 31.55 9.82
N PHE A 437 -16.33 30.36 10.09
CA PHE A 437 -16.11 29.19 9.25
C PHE A 437 -16.69 29.40 7.84
N GLY A 438 -17.90 29.96 7.76
CA GLY A 438 -18.59 30.20 6.50
C GLY A 438 -17.86 31.19 5.59
N ASP A 439 -17.32 32.28 6.13
CA ASP A 439 -16.53 33.24 5.36
C ASP A 439 -15.26 32.58 4.80
N ALA A 440 -14.62 31.69 5.57
CA ALA A 440 -13.43 30.95 5.12
C ALA A 440 -13.78 29.96 4.00
N VAL A 441 -14.88 29.23 4.14
CA VAL A 441 -15.37 28.32 3.10
C VAL A 441 -15.75 29.10 1.84
N ALA A 442 -16.46 30.22 1.95
CA ALA A 442 -16.81 31.06 0.82
C ALA A 442 -15.56 31.58 0.09
N TRP A 443 -14.53 31.99 0.84
CA TRP A 443 -13.23 32.35 0.29
C TRP A 443 -12.61 31.20 -0.51
N TRP A 444 -12.53 29.99 0.04
CA TRP A 444 -11.93 28.86 -0.68
C TRP A 444 -12.75 28.41 -1.90
N PHE A 445 -14.09 28.48 -1.83
CA PHE A 445 -14.95 28.24 -3.00
C PHE A 445 -14.68 29.23 -4.12
N SER A 446 -14.45 30.51 -3.79
CA SER A 446 -14.13 31.54 -4.79
C SER A 446 -12.82 31.30 -5.56
N ARG A 447 -11.97 30.39 -5.08
CA ARG A 447 -10.72 30.01 -5.76
C ARG A 447 -10.92 29.01 -6.89
N ILE A 448 -12.09 28.37 -6.96
CA ILE A 448 -12.42 27.39 -7.99
C ILE A 448 -13.37 28.03 -9.00
N PRO A 449 -12.99 28.09 -10.30
CA PRO A 449 -13.88 28.60 -11.34
C PRO A 449 -15.21 27.85 -11.39
N ASP A 450 -16.30 28.58 -11.66
CA ASP A 450 -17.66 28.07 -11.81
C ASP A 450 -18.26 27.38 -10.56
N ALA A 451 -17.54 27.40 -9.43
CA ALA A 451 -18.05 26.84 -8.18
C ALA A 451 -19.24 27.63 -7.65
N THR A 452 -20.24 26.91 -7.13
CA THR A 452 -21.40 27.50 -6.47
C THR A 452 -21.19 27.49 -4.97
N PRO A 453 -21.39 28.62 -4.25
CA PRO A 453 -21.25 28.66 -2.79
C PRO A 453 -22.09 27.59 -2.08
N PRO A 454 -21.58 26.98 -0.99
CA PRO A 454 -22.29 25.92 -0.30
C PRO A 454 -23.40 26.46 0.58
N GLU A 455 -24.39 25.62 0.88
CA GLU A 455 -25.35 25.89 1.95
C GLU A 455 -24.77 25.52 3.30
N ILE A 456 -24.68 26.48 4.21
CA ILE A 456 -24.24 26.24 5.58
C ILE A 456 -25.47 26.06 6.46
N ARG A 457 -25.49 24.96 7.22
CA ARG A 457 -26.61 24.54 8.07
C ARG A 457 -26.13 24.25 9.48
N SER A 458 -26.80 24.80 10.48
CA SER A 458 -26.59 24.49 11.89
C SER A 458 -27.40 23.25 12.27
N LEU A 459 -26.76 22.25 12.87
CA LEU A 459 -27.48 21.10 13.41
C LEU A 459 -28.36 21.48 14.60
N SER A 460 -27.89 22.35 15.49
CA SER A 460 -28.69 22.76 16.65
C SER A 460 -29.95 23.54 16.25
N ASP A 461 -29.88 24.41 15.25
CA ASP A 461 -31.06 25.11 14.73
C ASP A 461 -32.02 24.15 14.00
N PHE A 462 -31.49 23.18 13.23
CA PHE A 462 -32.32 22.15 12.60
C PHE A 462 -33.12 21.33 13.61
N ILE A 463 -32.48 20.93 14.73
CA ILE A 463 -33.17 20.17 15.78
C ILE A 463 -34.23 21.05 16.47
N ALA A 464 -33.90 22.29 16.81
CA ALA A 464 -34.85 23.21 17.45
C ALA A 464 -36.11 23.44 16.60
N MET A 465 -35.99 23.48 15.26
CA MET A 465 -37.13 23.65 14.35
C MET A 465 -38.08 22.43 14.29
N ARG A 466 -37.64 21.23 14.69
CA ARG A 466 -38.44 19.98 14.60
C ARG A 466 -39.00 19.50 15.93
N GLU A 467 -38.64 20.14 17.03
CA GLU A 467 -39.22 19.91 18.36
C GLU A 467 -40.60 20.58 18.52
N ASP A 468 -41.06 21.39 17.55
CA ASP A 468 -42.41 21.94 17.52
C ASP A 468 -43.46 20.83 17.22
N PRO A 469 -44.39 20.54 18.16
CA PRO A 469 -45.42 19.51 17.99
C PRO A 469 -46.37 19.75 16.81
N GLU A 470 -46.57 21.00 16.38
CA GLU A 470 -47.56 21.35 15.34
C GLU A 470 -47.07 21.07 13.91
N THR A 471 -45.76 20.90 13.70
CA THR A 471 -45.16 20.73 12.36
C THR A 471 -44.66 19.30 12.07
N GLY A 472 -44.72 18.40 13.04
CA GLY A 472 -43.80 17.26 13.10
C GLY A 472 -44.30 15.88 12.65
N ALA A 473 -45.52 15.72 12.15
CA ALA A 473 -46.06 14.41 11.74
C ALA A 473 -46.69 14.45 10.34
N GLY A 474 -45.95 14.98 9.36
CA GLY A 474 -46.29 14.79 7.95
C GLY A 474 -45.98 13.34 7.51
N PRO A 475 -46.65 12.81 6.47
CA PRO A 475 -46.44 11.45 5.94
C PRO A 475 -44.98 11.14 5.52
N GLU A 476 -44.15 12.16 5.27
CA GLU A 476 -42.72 12.01 4.96
C GLU A 476 -41.88 11.46 6.13
N GLY A 477 -42.31 11.67 7.39
CA GLY A 477 -41.67 11.07 8.57
C GLY A 477 -41.89 9.56 8.71
N MET A 478 -42.75 8.96 7.87
CA MET A 478 -43.02 7.51 7.90
C MET A 478 -42.01 6.69 7.09
N LEU A 479 -41.25 7.30 6.18
CA LEU A 479 -40.31 6.59 5.29
C LEU A 479 -38.88 6.52 5.84
N ARG A 480 -38.43 7.54 6.58
CA ARG A 480 -37.07 7.62 7.15
C ARG A 480 -37.09 8.29 8.53
N PRO A 481 -36.26 7.84 9.49
CA PRO A 481 -36.15 8.48 10.80
C PRO A 481 -35.44 9.83 10.66
N THR A 482 -36.11 10.94 11.01
CA THR A 482 -35.53 12.29 10.88
C THR A 482 -35.44 13.04 12.21
N ARG A 483 -35.82 12.38 13.31
CA ARG A 483 -35.66 12.88 14.67
C ARG A 483 -34.56 12.12 15.41
N PRO A 484 -33.77 12.77 16.28
CA PRO A 484 -32.67 12.11 17.00
C PRO A 484 -33.10 10.87 17.80
N TRP A 485 -34.30 10.89 18.39
CA TRP A 485 -34.82 9.74 19.14
C TRP A 485 -35.21 8.56 18.25
N GLU A 486 -35.70 8.82 17.04
CA GLU A 486 -35.97 7.75 16.07
C GLU A 486 -34.65 7.11 15.61
N ILE A 487 -33.63 7.94 15.33
CA ILE A 487 -32.27 7.47 15.04
C ILE A 487 -31.70 6.66 16.20
N ALA A 488 -31.86 7.13 17.44
CA ALA A 488 -31.38 6.41 18.62
C ALA A 488 -32.04 5.03 18.76
N ARG A 489 -33.33 4.92 18.43
CA ARG A 489 -34.04 3.64 18.43
C ARG A 489 -33.46 2.66 17.39
N GLU A 490 -33.07 3.15 16.21
CA GLU A 490 -32.41 2.30 15.21
C GLU A 490 -30.98 1.92 15.65
N LEU A 491 -30.21 2.89 16.18
CA LEU A 491 -28.81 2.68 16.59
C LEU A 491 -28.63 1.83 17.84
N TYR A 492 -29.56 1.86 18.78
CA TYR A 492 -29.50 1.06 20.02
C TYR A 492 -30.50 -0.10 20.01
N GLY A 493 -31.25 -0.27 18.92
CA GLY A 493 -32.22 -1.34 18.75
C GLY A 493 -31.59 -2.62 18.17
N ASP A 494 -32.45 -3.58 17.85
CA ASP A 494 -32.06 -4.96 17.50
C ASP A 494 -31.13 -5.06 16.26
N ARG A 495 -31.09 -4.04 15.41
CA ARG A 495 -30.26 -4.01 14.20
C ARG A 495 -28.78 -3.74 14.52
N ASN A 496 -28.45 -3.06 15.62
CA ASN A 496 -27.06 -2.81 15.99
C ASN A 496 -26.56 -3.86 16.99
N PRO A 497 -25.58 -4.70 16.60
CA PRO A 497 -25.11 -5.77 17.48
C PRO A 497 -24.28 -5.27 18.67
N SER A 498 -23.86 -3.99 18.71
CA SER A 498 -22.93 -3.53 19.75
C SER A 498 -22.93 -2.03 20.03
N VAL A 499 -23.21 -1.68 21.29
CA VAL A 499 -23.02 -0.32 21.86
C VAL A 499 -21.57 0.16 21.70
N PHE A 500 -20.60 -0.76 21.72
CA PHE A 500 -19.18 -0.42 21.51
C PHE A 500 -18.96 0.31 20.18
N ARG A 501 -19.62 -0.13 19.10
CA ARG A 501 -19.49 0.50 17.79
C ARG A 501 -20.03 1.94 17.76
N VAL A 502 -21.10 2.20 18.52
CA VAL A 502 -21.61 3.58 18.69
C VAL A 502 -20.60 4.45 19.41
N LEU A 503 -19.94 3.91 20.45
CA LEU A 503 -18.90 4.63 21.19
C LEU A 503 -17.65 4.90 20.33
N VAL A 504 -17.27 3.97 19.44
CA VAL A 504 -16.18 4.17 18.47
C VAL A 504 -16.57 5.22 17.43
N ALA A 505 -17.75 5.11 16.82
CA ALA A 505 -18.27 6.08 15.85
C ALA A 505 -18.38 7.50 16.41
N ALA A 506 -18.77 7.63 17.69
CA ALA A 506 -18.80 8.90 18.42
C ALA A 506 -17.40 9.38 18.87
N LYS A 507 -16.32 8.66 18.54
CA LYS A 507 -14.94 8.96 18.95
C LYS A 507 -14.80 9.09 20.48
N ILE A 508 -15.55 8.29 21.22
CA ILE A 508 -15.44 8.15 22.69
C ILE A 508 -14.43 7.06 23.01
N LEU A 509 -14.52 5.94 22.28
CA LEU A 509 -13.55 4.86 22.32
C LEU A 509 -12.64 4.88 21.08
N PRO A 510 -11.40 4.39 21.21
CA PRO A 510 -10.56 4.12 20.05
C PRO A 510 -11.17 2.99 19.20
N ASP A 511 -10.92 3.05 17.89
CA ASP A 511 -11.31 2.03 16.94
C ASP A 511 -10.38 0.82 17.08
N ILE A 512 -10.81 -0.16 17.87
CA ILE A 512 -10.07 -1.39 18.20
C ILE A 512 -10.92 -2.58 17.74
N PRO A 513 -10.35 -3.58 17.04
CA PRO A 513 -11.04 -4.81 16.68
C PRO A 513 -11.66 -5.51 17.90
N LEU A 514 -12.84 -6.11 17.72
CA LEU A 514 -13.60 -6.72 18.83
C LEU A 514 -12.82 -7.87 19.52
N ASP A 515 -11.96 -8.56 18.80
CA ASP A 515 -11.09 -9.63 19.29
C ASP A 515 -9.84 -9.14 20.02
N GLU A 516 -9.45 -7.87 19.84
CA GLU A 516 -8.29 -7.24 20.48
C GLU A 516 -8.66 -6.43 21.74
N LEU A 517 -9.95 -6.39 22.11
CA LEU A 517 -10.44 -5.56 23.23
C LEU A 517 -9.80 -5.90 24.58
N SER A 518 -9.57 -7.19 24.85
CA SER A 518 -8.96 -7.63 26.11
C SER A 518 -7.51 -7.20 26.24
N GLU A 519 -6.77 -7.23 25.13
CA GLU A 519 -5.36 -6.84 25.07
C GLU A 519 -5.19 -5.32 25.19
N ASN A 520 -6.21 -4.56 24.79
CA ASN A 520 -6.21 -3.09 24.80
C ASN A 520 -7.06 -2.46 25.92
N LEU A 521 -7.43 -3.24 26.94
CA LEU A 521 -8.28 -2.79 28.06
C LEU A 521 -7.79 -1.49 28.75
N PRO A 522 -6.49 -1.26 29.02
CA PRO A 522 -6.03 -0.02 29.64
C PRO A 522 -6.35 1.24 28.83
N VAL A 523 -6.24 1.18 27.51
CA VAL A 523 -6.53 2.30 26.61
C VAL A 523 -8.03 2.60 26.58
N ILE A 524 -8.85 1.55 26.54
CA ILE A 524 -10.31 1.65 26.58
C ILE A 524 -10.76 2.30 27.90
N LEU A 525 -10.24 1.83 29.04
CA LEU A 525 -10.56 2.39 30.36
C LEU A 525 -10.15 3.86 30.46
N GLN A 526 -8.96 4.20 29.97
CA GLN A 526 -8.49 5.59 29.94
C GLN A 526 -9.41 6.47 29.05
N ALA A 527 -9.88 5.95 27.92
CA ALA A 527 -10.79 6.67 27.04
C ALA A 527 -12.16 6.92 27.70
N LEU A 528 -12.73 5.92 28.38
CA LEU A 528 -13.99 6.03 29.11
C LEU A 528 -13.95 7.03 30.28
N GLN A 529 -12.78 7.23 30.87
CA GLN A 529 -12.59 8.23 31.93
C GLN A 529 -12.63 9.67 31.41
N ARG A 530 -12.53 9.89 30.09
CA ARG A 530 -12.61 11.23 29.48
C ARG A 530 -14.06 11.71 29.45
N LYS A 531 -14.32 12.95 29.87
CA LYS A 531 -15.66 13.57 29.89
C LYS A 531 -16.10 14.08 28.51
N ASN A 532 -16.22 13.18 27.52
CA ASN A 532 -16.61 13.48 26.14
C ASN A 532 -18.01 12.92 25.78
N ALA A 533 -18.93 12.88 26.75
CA ALA A 533 -20.27 12.30 26.54
C ALA A 533 -21.13 13.10 25.55
N ASP A 534 -20.82 14.39 25.37
CA ASP A 534 -21.42 15.27 24.36
C ASP A 534 -21.32 14.70 22.94
N ARG A 535 -20.26 13.92 22.65
CA ARG A 535 -20.05 13.30 21.34
C ARG A 535 -21.08 12.23 20.98
N LEU A 536 -21.80 11.68 21.96
CA LEU A 536 -22.90 10.74 21.71
C LEU A 536 -24.04 11.38 20.91
N LEU A 537 -24.16 12.71 20.96
CA LEU A 537 -25.18 13.43 20.21
C LEU A 537 -24.86 13.47 18.71
N THR A 538 -23.57 13.49 18.34
CA THR A 538 -23.13 13.70 16.95
C THR A 538 -23.75 12.68 15.98
N PRO A 539 -23.70 11.34 16.20
CA PRO A 539 -24.36 10.41 15.27
C PRO A 539 -25.88 10.62 15.22
N LEU A 540 -26.52 10.89 16.35
CA LEU A 540 -27.98 11.03 16.44
C LEU A 540 -28.49 12.22 15.64
N THR A 541 -27.87 13.38 15.81
CA THR A 541 -28.29 14.63 15.18
C THR A 541 -27.84 14.70 13.73
N LEU A 542 -26.61 14.24 13.44
CA LEU A 542 -26.08 14.22 12.08
C LEU A 542 -26.87 13.27 11.17
N PHE A 543 -27.15 12.05 11.63
CA PHE A 543 -27.90 11.09 10.83
C PHE A 543 -29.35 11.54 10.64
N SER A 544 -29.96 12.16 11.66
CA SER A 544 -31.29 12.78 11.52
C SER A 544 -31.33 13.80 10.38
N PHE A 545 -30.31 14.67 10.32
CA PHE A 545 -30.20 15.68 9.29
C PHE A 545 -29.93 15.07 7.91
N LEU A 546 -29.00 14.12 7.80
CA LEU A 546 -28.74 13.42 6.54
C LEU A 546 -29.99 12.69 6.03
N GLN A 547 -30.72 11.98 6.88
CA GLN A 547 -31.97 11.32 6.48
C GLN A 547 -32.99 12.32 5.92
N SER A 548 -33.07 13.53 6.49
CA SER A 548 -33.95 14.58 5.96
C SER A 548 -33.52 15.05 4.55
N LEU A 549 -32.22 15.05 4.25
CA LEU A 549 -31.71 15.32 2.92
C LEU A 549 -31.97 14.17 1.94
N LEU A 550 -32.15 12.95 2.43
CA LEU A 550 -32.36 11.77 1.59
C LEU A 550 -33.83 11.47 1.27
N ASN A 551 -34.80 12.15 1.89
CA ASN A 551 -36.23 11.89 1.70
C ASN A 551 -36.65 11.85 0.22
N ASP A 552 -36.19 12.80 -0.59
CA ASP A 552 -36.57 12.92 -2.00
C ASP A 552 -35.42 12.60 -2.97
N ARG A 553 -34.38 11.89 -2.52
CA ARG A 553 -33.13 11.74 -3.28
C ARG A 553 -32.63 10.30 -3.35
N PRO A 554 -32.15 9.84 -4.51
CA PRO A 554 -31.43 8.56 -4.60
C PRO A 554 -30.17 8.62 -3.76
N THR A 555 -30.01 7.72 -2.80
CA THR A 555 -28.90 7.75 -1.83
C THR A 555 -27.55 7.57 -2.49
N GLY A 556 -27.47 6.75 -3.56
CA GLY A 556 -26.27 6.58 -4.37
C GLY A 556 -25.84 7.81 -5.17
N SER A 557 -26.61 8.91 -5.18
CA SER A 557 -26.19 10.21 -5.73
C SER A 557 -25.65 11.18 -4.67
N VAL A 558 -25.65 10.77 -3.40
CA VAL A 558 -25.13 11.55 -2.28
C VAL A 558 -23.73 11.06 -1.94
N VAL A 559 -22.80 12.00 -1.75
CA VAL A 559 -21.44 11.72 -1.31
C VAL A 559 -21.17 12.47 -0.01
N THR A 560 -20.70 11.76 1.01
CA THR A 560 -20.23 12.38 2.25
C THR A 560 -18.78 12.80 2.07
N LEU A 561 -18.41 13.95 2.62
CA LEU A 561 -17.06 14.48 2.56
C LEU A 561 -16.53 14.64 3.98
N GLY A 562 -15.38 14.03 4.28
CA GLY A 562 -14.87 14.02 5.65
C GLY A 562 -13.45 13.50 5.80
N GLY A 563 -13.06 13.29 7.05
CA GLY A 563 -11.77 12.69 7.42
C GLY A 563 -11.80 11.17 7.46
N LEU A 564 -10.66 10.54 7.21
CA LEU A 564 -10.53 9.07 7.34
C LEU A 564 -10.89 8.56 8.74
N ASP A 565 -10.77 9.41 9.76
CA ASP A 565 -11.16 9.12 11.14
C ASP A 565 -12.69 9.11 11.35
N GLU A 566 -13.49 9.41 10.32
CA GLU A 566 -14.96 9.30 10.32
C GLU A 566 -15.45 7.99 9.70
N ARG A 567 -14.56 7.10 9.27
CA ARG A 567 -14.94 5.81 8.66
C ARG A 567 -15.87 4.99 9.55
N ALA A 568 -15.55 4.86 10.83
CA ALA A 568 -16.37 4.11 11.79
C ALA A 568 -17.79 4.71 11.92
N LEU A 569 -17.95 6.03 11.75
CA LEU A 569 -19.27 6.67 11.75
C LEU A 569 -20.08 6.24 10.53
N TRP A 570 -19.49 6.22 9.35
CA TRP A 570 -20.20 5.82 8.12
C TRP A 570 -20.41 4.30 8.00
N GLU A 571 -19.53 3.49 8.60
CA GLU A 571 -19.78 2.06 8.79
C GLU A 571 -20.97 1.81 9.71
N LEU A 572 -21.08 2.57 10.80
CA LEU A 572 -22.25 2.50 11.67
C LEU A 572 -23.53 2.88 10.91
N TRP A 573 -23.50 3.90 10.05
CA TRP A 573 -24.63 4.23 9.17
C TRP A 573 -25.04 3.02 8.31
N ARG A 574 -24.08 2.42 7.61
CA ARG A 574 -24.30 1.28 6.69
C ARG A 574 -24.95 0.09 7.37
N ASP A 575 -24.54 -0.20 8.60
CA ASP A 575 -25.08 -1.35 9.33
C ASP A 575 -26.41 -1.07 10.02
N THR A 576 -26.77 0.21 10.16
CA THR A 576 -28.01 0.63 10.83
C THR A 576 -29.16 0.77 9.82
N PHE A 577 -28.89 1.28 8.62
CA PHE A 577 -29.92 1.62 7.63
C PHE A 577 -29.81 0.76 6.36
N ASP A 578 -30.94 0.42 5.75
CA ASP A 578 -31.00 -0.43 4.54
C ASP A 578 -30.56 0.29 3.25
N HIS A 579 -30.02 1.50 3.37
CA HIS A 579 -29.54 2.31 2.25
C HIS A 579 -28.21 2.97 2.59
N ASP A 580 -27.36 3.06 1.57
CA ASP A 580 -26.01 3.58 1.71
C ASP A 580 -25.81 4.85 0.88
N VAL A 581 -24.79 5.62 1.26
CA VAL A 581 -24.31 6.83 0.59
C VAL A 581 -22.88 6.60 0.14
N ASN A 582 -22.39 7.36 -0.83
CA ASN A 582 -20.97 7.30 -1.17
C ASN A 582 -20.16 8.09 -0.13
N GLN A 583 -18.89 7.78 0.05
CA GLN A 583 -18.00 8.52 0.95
C GLN A 583 -16.71 8.92 0.23
N VAL A 584 -16.23 10.12 0.53
CA VAL A 584 -14.95 10.65 0.08
C VAL A 584 -14.18 11.18 1.29
N TYR A 585 -12.99 10.64 1.49
CA TYR A 585 -12.14 10.94 2.64
C TYR A 585 -10.89 11.71 2.22
N ASN A 586 -10.58 12.79 2.95
CA ASN A 586 -9.32 13.49 2.76
C ASN A 586 -8.13 12.62 3.22
N PRO A 587 -6.93 12.82 2.62
CA PRO A 587 -5.75 12.04 2.96
C PRO A 587 -5.34 12.21 4.43
N ARG A 588 -4.89 11.12 5.08
CA ARG A 588 -4.45 11.13 6.48
C ARG A 588 -3.16 11.93 6.65
N LEU A 589 -3.17 12.84 7.62
CA LEU A 589 -1.96 13.49 8.13
C LEU A 589 -1.38 12.64 9.26
N ILE A 590 -0.20 12.07 9.04
CA ILE A 590 0.43 11.17 10.02
C ILE A 590 0.90 12.00 11.23
N SER A 591 0.61 11.51 12.44
CA SER A 591 1.05 12.08 13.72
C SER A 591 0.57 13.49 14.07
N LEU A 592 -0.40 14.05 13.34
CA LEU A 592 -1.01 15.35 13.63
C LEU A 592 -2.53 15.27 13.49
N GLY A 593 -3.25 15.91 14.42
CA GLY A 593 -4.71 15.97 14.41
C GLY A 593 -5.24 17.36 14.03
N HIS A 594 -6.56 17.48 13.84
CA HIS A 594 -7.23 18.76 13.54
C HIS A 594 -7.01 19.85 14.61
N ASP A 595 -6.65 19.47 15.84
CA ASP A 595 -6.39 20.38 16.95
C ASP A 595 -4.91 20.80 17.04
N SER A 596 -4.03 20.25 16.18
CA SER A 596 -2.62 20.64 16.15
C SER A 596 -2.48 22.11 15.73
N LEU A 597 -1.68 22.90 16.46
CA LEU A 597 -1.47 24.31 16.13
C LEU A 597 -0.80 24.50 14.77
N ILE A 598 0.03 23.53 14.36
CA ILE A 598 0.80 23.60 13.12
C ILE A 598 -0.09 23.65 11.86
N VAL A 599 -1.33 23.13 11.92
CA VAL A 599 -2.27 23.16 10.79
C VAL A 599 -3.01 24.50 10.62
N ARG A 600 -2.63 25.52 11.41
CA ARG A 600 -3.15 26.89 11.37
C ARG A 600 -1.98 27.86 11.42
N TRP A 601 -2.08 28.94 10.67
CA TRP A 601 -1.13 30.05 10.69
C TRP A 601 -1.86 31.36 10.36
N ALA A 602 -1.30 32.48 10.79
CA ALA A 602 -1.89 33.80 10.60
C ALA A 602 -1.39 34.49 9.32
N ASP A 603 -0.17 34.18 8.90
CA ASP A 603 0.54 34.76 7.78
C ASP A 603 1.54 33.73 7.18
N ALA A 604 2.16 34.09 6.05
CA ALA A 604 3.13 33.23 5.39
C ALA A 604 4.37 32.97 6.25
N ALA A 605 4.81 33.95 7.05
CA ALA A 605 5.96 33.81 7.94
C ALA A 605 5.72 32.74 9.02
N GLY A 606 4.53 32.68 9.62
CA GLY A 606 4.16 31.65 10.57
C GLY A 606 4.17 30.24 9.97
N LEU A 607 3.72 30.07 8.73
CA LEU A 607 3.83 28.77 8.04
C LEU A 607 5.29 28.43 7.74
N ARG A 608 6.09 29.39 7.27
CA ARG A 608 7.53 29.22 7.02
C ARG A 608 8.26 28.73 8.28
N ASP A 609 7.99 29.33 9.44
CA ASP A 609 8.56 28.92 10.73
C ASP A 609 8.19 27.46 11.06
N HIS A 610 6.92 27.09 10.88
CA HIS A 610 6.48 25.70 11.06
C HIS A 610 7.19 24.72 10.13
N LEU A 611 7.38 25.10 8.86
CA LEU A 611 8.09 24.28 7.88
C LEU A 611 9.59 24.14 8.20
N GLU A 612 10.23 25.21 8.68
CA GLU A 612 11.62 25.17 9.14
C GLU A 612 11.82 24.19 10.31
N VAL A 613 10.96 24.28 11.33
CA VAL A 613 11.00 23.36 12.48
C VAL A 613 10.74 21.92 12.03
N ALA A 614 9.71 21.70 11.20
CA ALA A 614 9.37 20.36 10.73
C ALA A 614 10.49 19.74 9.90
N ARG A 615 11.18 20.52 9.06
CA ARG A 615 12.33 20.07 8.26
C ARG A 615 13.53 19.64 9.12
N GLY A 616 13.68 20.21 10.31
CA GLY A 616 14.73 19.83 11.26
C GLY A 616 14.52 18.45 11.92
N LEU A 617 13.34 17.86 11.78
CA LEU A 617 13.01 16.57 12.41
C LEU A 617 13.38 15.38 11.51
N PRO A 618 13.84 14.25 12.08
CA PRO A 618 14.08 13.02 11.31
C PRO A 618 12.81 12.55 10.58
N GLY A 619 12.94 12.23 9.29
CA GLY A 619 11.83 11.76 8.47
C GLY A 619 10.82 12.84 8.08
N TRP A 620 11.21 14.12 8.07
CA TRP A 620 10.38 15.23 7.61
C TRP A 620 9.81 15.04 6.18
N ASP A 621 10.52 14.29 5.34
CA ASP A 621 10.16 13.98 3.96
C ASP A 621 9.30 12.70 3.83
N ARG A 622 8.88 12.12 4.96
CA ARG A 622 8.02 10.94 5.00
C ARG A 622 6.69 11.21 4.31
N GLN A 623 6.31 10.29 3.44
CA GLN A 623 5.01 10.31 2.77
C GLN A 623 3.86 10.28 3.79
N GLY A 624 2.86 11.14 3.60
CA GLY A 624 1.75 11.34 4.54
C GLY A 624 2.12 12.15 5.80
N GLY A 625 3.40 12.48 5.99
CA GLY A 625 3.85 13.44 7.00
C GLY A 625 3.44 14.88 6.64
N TYR A 626 3.65 15.79 7.59
CA TYR A 626 3.23 17.19 7.50
C TYR A 626 3.64 17.89 6.20
N PHE A 627 4.93 17.77 5.84
CA PHE A 627 5.49 18.44 4.68
C PHE A 627 4.91 17.90 3.36
N HIS A 628 4.92 16.57 3.20
CA HIS A 628 4.35 15.91 2.02
C HIS A 628 2.86 16.25 1.85
N TRP A 629 2.09 16.23 2.94
CA TRP A 629 0.65 16.51 2.88
C TRP A 629 0.35 17.94 2.45
N LEU A 630 1.08 18.93 2.98
CA LEU A 630 0.92 20.34 2.58
C LEU A 630 1.24 20.56 1.11
N ILE A 631 2.35 20.00 0.61
CA ILE A 631 2.67 20.13 -0.82
C ILE A 631 1.56 19.52 -1.68
N GLN A 632 1.09 18.32 -1.34
CA GLN A 632 0.06 17.64 -2.14
C GLN A 632 -1.30 18.35 -2.07
N ASN A 633 -1.80 18.65 -0.88
CA ASN A 633 -3.19 19.05 -0.66
C ASN A 633 -3.39 20.55 -0.43
N ALA A 634 -2.33 21.29 -0.10
CA ALA A 634 -2.39 22.73 0.16
C ALA A 634 -1.67 23.58 -0.90
N LEU A 635 -0.85 22.96 -1.77
CA LEU A 635 -0.21 23.63 -2.90
C LEU A 635 -0.68 23.06 -4.25
N LEU A 636 -0.42 21.78 -4.51
CA LEU A 636 -0.65 21.17 -5.84
C LEU A 636 -2.14 20.96 -6.14
N LEU A 637 -2.92 20.48 -5.17
CA LEU A 637 -4.37 20.29 -5.31
C LEU A 637 -5.10 21.60 -5.67
N PRO A 638 -4.94 22.72 -4.93
CA PRO A 638 -5.54 23.99 -5.31
C PRO A 638 -5.18 24.42 -6.73
N LEU A 639 -3.91 24.35 -7.11
CA LEU A 639 -3.43 24.73 -8.45
C LEU A 639 -4.08 23.89 -9.56
N TYR A 640 -4.19 22.57 -9.32
CA TYR A 640 -4.85 21.65 -10.23
C TYR A 640 -6.33 21.99 -10.39
N LEU A 641 -7.06 22.14 -9.28
CA LEU A 641 -8.50 22.39 -9.29
C LEU A 641 -8.87 23.78 -9.84
N SER A 642 -8.04 24.79 -9.60
CA SER A 642 -8.28 26.15 -10.11
C SER A 642 -7.80 26.35 -11.56
N GLY A 643 -7.09 25.37 -12.13
CA GLY A 643 -6.46 25.50 -13.45
C GLY A 643 -5.39 26.60 -13.52
N THR A 644 -4.78 26.92 -12.37
CA THR A 644 -3.73 27.95 -12.28
C THR A 644 -2.38 27.39 -12.73
N THR A 645 -1.57 28.20 -13.39
CA THR A 645 -0.23 27.81 -13.84
C THR A 645 0.66 27.43 -12.67
N LEU A 646 1.37 26.31 -12.79
CA LEU A 646 2.30 25.83 -11.77
C LEU A 646 3.45 26.84 -11.55
N PRO A 647 3.74 27.20 -10.29
CA PRO A 647 4.81 28.13 -9.98
C PRO A 647 6.18 27.51 -10.26
N ARG A 648 7.15 28.36 -10.64
CA ARG A 648 8.58 27.99 -10.68
C ARG A 648 9.26 28.61 -9.46
N ILE A 649 9.96 27.77 -8.69
CA ILE A 649 10.72 28.21 -7.52
C ILE A 649 12.19 27.88 -7.76
N GLY A 650 12.99 28.91 -8.02
CA GLY A 650 14.33 28.73 -8.58
C GLY A 650 14.28 28.01 -9.93
N ASP A 651 15.10 26.98 -10.10
CA ASP A 651 15.15 26.19 -11.33
C ASP A 651 14.03 25.13 -11.43
N TYR A 652 13.34 24.85 -10.31
CA TYR A 652 12.38 23.77 -10.21
C TYR A 652 10.96 24.23 -10.56
N ARG A 653 10.28 23.47 -11.43
CA ARG A 653 8.83 23.59 -11.64
C ARG A 653 8.15 22.83 -10.51
N MET A 654 7.29 23.49 -9.74
CA MET A 654 6.56 22.85 -8.63
C MET A 654 5.37 22.07 -9.17
N ASP A 655 5.66 20.97 -9.84
CA ASP A 655 4.64 20.07 -10.39
C ASP A 655 4.40 18.86 -9.50
N SER A 656 5.38 18.41 -8.71
CA SER A 656 5.31 17.16 -7.97
C SER A 656 5.96 17.25 -6.58
N TRP A 657 5.66 16.27 -5.71
CA TRP A 657 6.39 16.12 -4.44
C TRP A 657 7.89 15.90 -4.67
N ALA A 658 8.29 15.14 -5.70
CA ALA A 658 9.69 14.94 -6.04
C ALA A 658 10.40 16.26 -6.37
N ALA A 659 9.77 17.09 -7.21
CA ALA A 659 10.30 18.40 -7.56
C ALA A 659 10.39 19.33 -6.33
N ALA A 660 9.35 19.35 -5.49
CA ALA A 660 9.37 20.10 -4.25
C ALA A 660 10.49 19.63 -3.29
N ARG A 661 10.64 18.31 -3.11
CA ARG A 661 11.69 17.72 -2.27
C ARG A 661 13.09 18.01 -2.82
N ALA A 662 13.29 17.94 -4.13
CA ALA A 662 14.56 18.30 -4.76
C ALA A 662 14.91 19.77 -4.54
N ALA A 663 13.93 20.68 -4.70
CA ALA A 663 14.09 22.09 -4.42
C ALA A 663 14.45 22.37 -2.94
N LEU A 664 13.73 21.73 -2.01
CA LEU A 664 13.96 21.87 -0.57
C LEU A 664 15.34 21.36 -0.16
N ASN A 665 15.80 20.25 -0.73
CA ASN A 665 17.14 19.71 -0.49
C ASN A 665 18.24 20.62 -1.08
N GLY A 666 17.97 21.28 -2.22
CA GLY A 666 18.91 22.16 -2.89
C GLY A 666 19.12 23.52 -2.20
N SER A 667 18.09 24.10 -1.59
CA SER A 667 18.22 25.38 -0.87
C SER A 667 17.13 25.60 0.20
N PRO A 668 17.49 26.08 1.41
CA PRO A 668 16.51 26.53 2.41
C PRO A 668 15.64 27.71 1.97
N ALA A 669 16.13 28.54 1.03
CA ALA A 669 15.42 29.72 0.53
C ALA A 669 14.11 29.38 -0.22
N VAL A 670 13.88 28.10 -0.55
CA VAL A 670 12.67 27.58 -1.19
C VAL A 670 11.46 27.58 -0.24
N LEU A 671 11.69 27.63 1.08
CA LEU A 671 10.60 27.61 2.07
C LEU A 671 9.70 28.85 2.00
N GLU A 672 10.27 30.03 1.79
CA GLU A 672 9.53 31.29 1.70
C GLU A 672 8.46 31.27 0.57
N PRO A 673 8.82 31.04 -0.71
CA PRO A 673 7.83 31.03 -1.78
C PRO A 673 6.81 29.88 -1.67
N ILE A 674 7.17 28.75 -1.05
CA ILE A 674 6.20 27.67 -0.75
C ILE A 674 5.18 28.17 0.28
N ALA A 675 5.65 28.79 1.37
CA ALA A 675 4.80 29.28 2.44
C ALA A 675 3.88 30.41 1.97
N GLU A 676 4.39 31.34 1.15
CA GLU A 676 3.60 32.40 0.51
C GLU A 676 2.48 31.81 -0.36
N GLN A 677 2.81 30.86 -1.23
CA GLN A 677 1.85 30.29 -2.17
C GLN A 677 0.75 29.49 -1.47
N ILE A 678 1.10 28.66 -0.48
CA ILE A 678 0.13 27.93 0.33
C ILE A 678 -0.76 28.92 1.11
N SER A 679 -0.16 29.95 1.69
CA SER A 679 -0.87 30.96 2.47
C SER A 679 -1.80 31.81 1.61
N ALA A 680 -1.47 32.07 0.34
CA ALA A 680 -2.33 32.79 -0.59
C ALA A 680 -3.65 32.03 -0.90
N PHE A 681 -3.62 30.69 -0.85
CA PHE A 681 -4.85 29.90 -0.93
C PHE A 681 -5.58 29.83 0.42
N TYR A 682 -4.83 29.65 1.51
CA TYR A 682 -5.40 29.43 2.83
C TYR A 682 -6.00 30.69 3.47
N LEU A 683 -5.26 31.80 3.47
CA LEU A 683 -5.62 33.03 4.16
C LEU A 683 -6.49 33.91 3.26
N ASN A 684 -7.57 34.44 3.84
CA ASN A 684 -8.36 35.49 3.22
C ASN A 684 -7.69 36.85 3.50
N PRO A 685 -7.24 37.61 2.48
CA PRO A 685 -6.59 38.92 2.66
C PRO A 685 -7.46 39.95 3.40
N ALA A 686 -8.79 39.80 3.37
CA ALA A 686 -9.71 40.67 4.12
C ALA A 686 -9.71 40.41 5.64
N ARG A 687 -9.03 39.35 6.12
CA ARG A 687 -8.92 38.99 7.54
C ARG A 687 -7.60 39.35 8.21
N SER A 688 -6.53 39.57 7.43
CA SER A 688 -5.19 39.87 7.97
C SER A 688 -5.11 41.20 8.75
N ASP A 689 -6.13 42.06 8.67
CA ASP A 689 -6.24 43.30 9.44
C ASP A 689 -6.85 43.14 10.85
N ARG A 690 -7.22 41.92 11.28
CA ARG A 690 -7.64 41.67 12.67
C ARG A 690 -6.58 40.84 13.41
N PRO A 691 -5.90 41.39 14.42
CA PRO A 691 -4.93 40.61 15.19
C PRO A 691 -5.65 39.45 15.90
N LEU A 692 -5.20 38.23 15.62
CA LEU A 692 -5.51 37.06 16.44
C LEU A 692 -5.00 37.34 17.85
N ALA A 693 -5.90 37.37 18.83
CA ALA A 693 -5.55 37.53 20.23
C ALA A 693 -4.56 36.44 20.62
N ARG A 694 -3.33 36.83 20.98
CA ARG A 694 -2.37 35.95 21.63
C ARG A 694 -2.92 35.63 23.02
N ASP A 695 -3.47 34.43 23.19
CA ASP A 695 -3.66 33.88 24.52
C ASP A 695 -2.27 33.61 25.11
N ASP A 696 -1.86 34.49 26.02
CA ASP A 696 -0.67 34.36 26.85
C ASP A 696 -0.82 33.12 27.75
N CYS A 697 -0.19 32.00 27.36
CA CYS A 697 0.10 30.92 28.30
C CYS A 697 1.19 31.37 29.29
N ARG A 698 0.78 31.99 30.39
CA ARG A 698 1.47 31.95 31.69
C ARG A 698 0.49 31.52 32.77
N SER A 699 0.39 30.22 33.04
CA SER A 699 0.38 29.59 34.39
C SER A 699 0.20 28.09 34.26
#